data_AF-A0AAW8EK05-F1
#
_entry.id   AF-A0AAW8EK05-F1
#
_cell.length_a   1.000
_cell.length_b   1.000
_cell.length_c   1.000
_cell.angle_alpha   90.00
_cell.angle_beta   90.00
_cell.angle_gamma   90.00
#
_symmetry.space_group_name_H-M   'P 1'
#
loop_
_entity.id
_entity.type
_entity.pdbx_description
1 polymer ?
#
loop_
_entity_poly.entity_id
_entity_poly.type
_entity_poly.pdbx_seq_one_letter_code
_entity_poly.pdbx_strand_id
1 'polypeptide(L)'
;MFKKILIANRGEIACRVAATARRMAIRTVAVYSDADAHANHVRACDESVHLGGSAPKDSYLRWEKILEAARATGAEAVHPGYGFLSENEEFAQACADAGLVFIGPPPSAIKAMGLKAESKQLMEKAGVPLVPGYHGHDQDPQLLQREADRIGYPVLIKASAGGGGKGMRAVDRAEDFAAALASCQREAINSFGDDAVLIEKYVQRPRHIEIQVFGDTHGSYVYLFERDCSVQRRHQKVLEEAPAPGMTEAMRKQMGEAAVAAARAVNYVGAGTVEFIVEQREGGEMNFFFMEMNTRLQVEHPVTEAITGLDLVEWQLRVASGEALPAKQQELQIHGHAIEARICAENPDNNFLPATGSLRVYRKPQATAFQRSRVRIDDGVREGGEISPFYDSMIAKLIVHGSTRDEALARLDAALAQVQIVGVSTNVQFLRGILATESFAKANLDTALIERERAVLFDREALGLPLAAAAAITRTLVTERPVGAHYPFERRDGWRSHGEYRRHFDFEFRGAEQTAVLSYRRDGSLWLEAGGVEGPLVVGQFPSGEFEVEFAGTRQTVDVHLDGATAHVFASKGATKITAIDRLAHAGDTHAEAGRLTAPMPGKVVSFAVKAGDKVSRGQPLAVMEAMKMEHTIAAPADGTVEELMFSPGEQVAEGDELLRMAAAAV
;
A
#
# COMPACT_ATOMS: atom_id res chain seq x y z
N MET A 1 -10.90 28.82 16.68
CA MET A 1 -9.85 27.79 16.62
C MET A 1 -9.94 26.90 17.86
N PHE A 2 -9.93 25.58 17.66
CA PHE A 2 -10.06 24.59 18.74
C PHE A 2 -8.88 24.62 19.72
N LYS A 3 -9.12 24.26 20.97
CA LYS A 3 -8.11 24.04 22.01
C LYS A 3 -7.74 22.57 22.16
N LYS A 4 -8.70 21.66 21.92
CA LYS A 4 -8.47 20.22 21.99
C LYS A 4 -9.33 19.47 20.97
N ILE A 5 -8.72 18.53 20.25
CA ILE A 5 -9.41 17.63 19.32
C ILE A 5 -9.11 16.17 19.64
N LEU A 6 -10.06 15.28 19.31
CA LEU A 6 -9.85 13.84 19.32
C LEU A 6 -9.60 13.37 17.89
N ILE A 7 -8.62 12.49 17.70
CA ILE A 7 -8.31 11.90 16.40
C ILE A 7 -8.87 10.47 16.39
N ALA A 8 -9.97 10.27 15.66
CA ALA A 8 -10.70 9.00 15.60
C ALA A 8 -10.10 8.04 14.57
N ASN A 9 -8.78 7.84 14.65
CA ASN A 9 -8.03 7.00 13.72
C ASN A 9 -6.71 6.52 14.36
N ARG A 10 -5.91 5.76 13.61
CA ARG A 10 -4.63 5.18 14.03
C ARG A 10 -3.53 5.38 13.00
N GLY A 11 -2.35 4.84 13.28
CA GLY A 11 -1.27 4.73 12.31
C GLY A 11 -0.75 6.09 11.82
N GLU A 12 -0.30 6.14 10.57
CA GLU A 12 0.35 7.34 10.01
C GLU A 12 -0.59 8.56 10.02
N ILE A 13 -1.86 8.38 9.67
CA ILE A 13 -2.80 9.50 9.56
C ILE A 13 -3.07 10.16 10.91
N ALA A 14 -3.11 9.38 11.99
CA ALA A 14 -3.26 9.96 13.32
C ALA A 14 -2.01 10.77 13.72
N CYS A 15 -0.80 10.29 13.39
CA CYS A 15 0.43 11.06 13.54
C CYS A 15 0.43 12.33 12.67
N ARG A 16 -0.02 12.23 11.41
CA ARG A 16 -0.12 13.33 10.44
C ARG A 16 -1.01 14.45 10.97
N VAL A 17 -2.18 14.11 11.51
CA VAL A 17 -3.11 15.09 12.08
C VAL A 17 -2.55 15.69 13.36
N ALA A 18 -1.99 14.86 14.25
CA ALA A 18 -1.38 15.32 15.49
C ALA A 18 -0.21 16.28 15.24
N ALA A 19 0.60 16.03 14.21
CA ALA A 19 1.72 16.89 13.82
C ALA A 19 1.26 18.30 13.39
N THR A 20 0.15 18.42 12.66
CA THR A 20 -0.42 19.75 12.32
C THR A 20 -1.06 20.41 13.53
N ALA A 21 -1.90 19.69 14.28
CA ALA A 21 -2.55 20.21 15.48
C ALA A 21 -1.52 20.79 16.47
N ARG A 22 -0.39 20.09 16.68
CA ARG A 22 0.72 20.56 17.51
C ARG A 22 1.34 21.86 17.00
N ARG A 23 1.55 22.02 15.69
CA ARG A 23 2.05 23.27 15.10
C ARG A 23 1.09 24.44 15.31
N MET A 24 -0.21 24.15 15.36
CA MET A 24 -1.28 25.11 15.63
C MET A 24 -1.57 25.31 17.12
N ALA A 25 -0.79 24.71 18.02
CA ALA A 25 -0.99 24.72 19.47
C ALA A 25 -2.35 24.16 19.93
N ILE A 26 -2.89 23.19 19.19
CA ILE A 26 -4.12 22.46 19.50
C ILE A 26 -3.73 21.15 20.19
N ARG A 27 -4.30 20.88 21.38
CA ARG A 27 -4.08 19.62 22.10
C ARG A 27 -4.79 18.46 21.41
N THR A 28 -4.23 17.27 21.53
CA THR A 28 -4.67 16.10 20.78
C THR A 28 -4.92 14.90 21.69
N VAL A 29 -5.99 14.18 21.39
CA VAL A 29 -6.36 12.92 22.05
C VAL A 29 -6.29 11.81 21.03
N ALA A 30 -5.42 10.83 21.25
CA ALA A 30 -5.42 9.57 20.50
C ALA A 30 -6.47 8.61 21.08
N VAL A 31 -7.04 7.78 20.21
CA VAL A 31 -7.77 6.58 20.64
C VAL A 31 -7.00 5.33 20.19
N TYR A 32 -7.08 4.25 20.95
CA TYR A 32 -6.32 3.03 20.64
C TYR A 32 -7.03 1.74 21.05
N SER A 33 -6.74 0.67 20.33
CA SER A 33 -7.13 -0.72 20.64
C SER A 33 -6.05 -1.45 21.44
N ASP A 34 -6.33 -2.66 21.92
CA ASP A 34 -5.33 -3.52 22.57
C ASP A 34 -4.04 -3.69 21.74
N ALA A 35 -4.16 -3.94 20.44
CA ALA A 35 -3.02 -4.09 19.53
C ALA A 35 -2.20 -2.79 19.34
N ASP A 36 -2.81 -1.62 19.56
CA ASP A 36 -2.19 -0.32 19.34
C ASP A 36 -1.70 0.36 20.62
N ALA A 37 -1.74 -0.31 21.78
CA ALA A 37 -1.33 0.28 23.07
C ALA A 37 0.07 0.90 23.07
N HIS A 38 0.94 0.46 22.16
CA HIS A 38 2.30 0.97 21.98
C HIS A 38 2.55 1.59 20.59
N ALA A 39 1.50 1.85 19.80
CA ALA A 39 1.61 2.45 18.47
C ALA A 39 2.16 3.89 18.52
N ASN A 40 2.67 4.39 17.40
CA ASN A 40 3.29 5.71 17.36
C ASN A 40 2.28 6.83 17.60
N HIS A 41 1.05 6.72 17.11
CA HIS A 41 0.06 7.79 17.26
C HIS A 41 -0.37 8.01 18.71
N VAL A 42 -0.36 6.95 19.53
CA VAL A 42 -0.58 7.03 20.98
C VAL A 42 0.48 7.89 21.65
N ARG A 43 1.73 7.83 21.19
CA ARG A 43 2.84 8.66 21.69
C ARG A 43 2.87 10.06 21.06
N ALA A 44 2.30 10.21 19.88
CA ALA A 44 2.29 11.48 19.14
C ALA A 44 1.27 12.49 19.69
N CYS A 45 0.24 12.01 20.38
CA CYS A 45 -0.80 12.84 20.98
C CYS A 45 -0.50 13.21 22.45
N ASP A 46 -1.21 14.20 22.99
CA ASP A 46 -1.02 14.68 24.36
C ASP A 46 -1.72 13.79 25.41
N GLU A 47 -2.85 13.20 25.04
CA GLU A 47 -3.63 12.26 25.84
C GLU A 47 -4.01 11.04 24.97
N SER A 48 -4.31 9.90 25.59
CA SER A 48 -4.78 8.71 24.88
C SER A 48 -5.86 7.96 25.66
N VAL A 49 -6.82 7.38 24.94
CA VAL A 49 -7.96 6.63 25.51
C VAL A 49 -8.10 5.27 24.84
N HIS A 50 -8.25 4.23 25.66
CA HIS A 50 -8.48 2.86 25.20
C HIS A 50 -9.93 2.67 24.72
N LEU A 51 -10.10 2.04 23.56
CA LEU A 51 -11.42 1.72 22.98
C LEU A 51 -11.84 0.27 23.22
N GLY A 52 -10.91 -0.68 23.32
CA GLY A 52 -11.24 -2.10 23.44
C GLY A 52 -10.37 -3.02 22.59
N GLY A 53 -10.97 -4.12 22.12
CA GLY A 53 -10.28 -5.21 21.45
C GLY A 53 -9.54 -4.84 20.16
N SER A 54 -8.59 -5.68 19.75
CA SER A 54 -7.72 -5.45 18.59
C SER A 54 -8.48 -5.32 17.26
N ALA A 55 -9.59 -6.00 17.07
CA ALA A 55 -10.33 -5.91 15.81
C ALA A 55 -11.01 -4.53 15.65
N PRO A 56 -11.03 -3.92 14.45
CA PRO A 56 -11.69 -2.64 14.20
C PRO A 56 -13.14 -2.55 14.70
N LYS A 57 -13.92 -3.61 14.50
CA LYS A 57 -15.32 -3.71 14.94
C LYS A 57 -15.51 -3.60 16.46
N ASP A 58 -14.47 -3.95 17.22
CA ASP A 58 -14.48 -3.96 18.68
C ASP A 58 -13.84 -2.68 19.26
N SER A 59 -13.26 -1.83 18.41
CA SER A 59 -12.53 -0.60 18.75
C SER A 59 -12.87 0.58 17.81
N TYR A 60 -12.09 0.83 16.76
CA TYR A 60 -12.16 2.04 15.93
C TYR A 60 -13.47 2.25 15.17
N LEU A 61 -14.31 1.22 15.01
CA LEU A 61 -15.65 1.33 14.43
C LEU A 61 -16.76 1.51 15.48
N ARG A 62 -16.42 1.51 16.77
CA ARG A 62 -17.35 1.76 17.89
C ARG A 62 -17.45 3.25 18.18
N TRP A 63 -18.21 3.92 17.34
CA TRP A 63 -18.36 5.37 17.42
C TRP A 63 -18.92 5.84 18.77
N GLU A 64 -19.73 5.04 19.47
CA GLU A 64 -20.23 5.39 20.80
C GLU A 64 -19.09 5.56 21.81
N LYS A 65 -18.11 4.64 21.78
CA LYS A 65 -16.91 4.73 22.65
C LYS A 65 -16.03 5.92 22.29
N ILE A 66 -15.98 6.29 21.01
CA ILE A 66 -15.24 7.47 20.56
C ILE A 66 -15.90 8.76 21.08
N LEU A 67 -17.24 8.84 21.07
CA LEU A 67 -17.97 9.97 21.65
C LEU A 67 -17.80 10.04 23.17
N GLU A 68 -17.82 8.90 23.86
CA GLU A 68 -17.51 8.82 25.29
C GLU A 68 -16.08 9.33 25.60
N ALA A 69 -15.09 8.90 24.82
CA ALA A 69 -13.71 9.36 24.95
C ALA A 69 -13.56 10.87 24.68
N ALA A 70 -14.23 11.39 23.65
CA ALA A 70 -14.23 12.82 23.33
C ALA A 70 -14.82 13.65 24.48
N ARG A 71 -15.95 13.21 25.05
CA ARG A 71 -16.58 13.85 26.21
C ARG A 71 -15.69 13.79 27.46
N ALA A 72 -15.12 12.62 27.77
CA ALA A 72 -14.30 12.41 28.95
C ALA A 72 -13.02 13.26 28.95
N THR A 73 -12.44 13.50 27.78
CA THR A 73 -11.22 14.30 27.60
C THR A 73 -11.48 15.78 27.33
N GLY A 74 -12.75 16.16 27.07
CA GLY A 74 -13.13 17.53 26.74
C GLY A 74 -12.64 17.98 25.36
N ALA A 75 -12.59 17.06 24.38
CA ALA A 75 -12.35 17.43 22.99
C ALA A 75 -13.54 18.24 22.44
N GLU A 76 -13.26 19.26 21.64
CA GLU A 76 -14.29 20.13 21.03
C GLU A 76 -14.68 19.65 19.62
N ALA A 77 -13.81 18.84 19.01
CA ALA A 77 -13.98 18.34 17.66
C ALA A 77 -13.34 16.96 17.50
N VAL A 78 -13.81 16.22 16.50
CA VAL A 78 -13.28 14.90 16.12
C VAL A 78 -12.76 14.95 14.70
N HIS A 79 -11.48 14.60 14.53
CA HIS A 79 -10.88 14.42 13.21
C HIS A 79 -10.91 12.93 12.84
N PRO A 80 -11.66 12.52 11.82
CA PRO A 80 -11.79 11.10 11.49
C PRO A 80 -10.60 10.55 10.69
N GLY A 81 -9.78 11.42 10.08
CA GLY A 81 -8.72 10.99 9.17
C GLY A 81 -9.33 10.43 7.88
N TYR A 82 -8.95 9.21 7.51
CA TYR A 82 -9.51 8.48 6.38
C TYR A 82 -9.79 7.02 6.74
N GLY A 83 -10.72 6.39 6.04
CA GLY A 83 -11.21 5.06 6.41
C GLY A 83 -11.93 5.06 7.78
N PHE A 84 -12.21 3.87 8.30
CA PHE A 84 -13.02 3.69 9.51
C PHE A 84 -14.35 4.45 9.43
N LEU A 85 -14.51 5.49 10.24
CA LEU A 85 -15.75 6.26 10.39
C LEU A 85 -15.73 7.58 9.59
N SER A 86 -14.72 7.85 8.76
CA SER A 86 -14.59 9.12 8.04
C SER A 86 -15.70 9.41 7.04
N GLU A 87 -16.38 8.37 6.56
CA GLU A 87 -17.46 8.47 5.57
C GLU A 87 -18.75 7.83 6.12
N ASN A 88 -18.89 7.79 7.45
CA ASN A 88 -20.06 7.24 8.12
C ASN A 88 -21.04 8.37 8.50
N GLU A 89 -22.20 8.40 7.83
CA GLU A 89 -23.27 9.40 8.06
C GLU A 89 -23.72 9.43 9.52
N GLU A 90 -23.99 8.25 10.11
CA GLU A 90 -24.51 8.13 11.47
C GLU A 90 -23.54 8.69 12.49
N PHE A 91 -22.23 8.45 12.30
CA PHE A 91 -21.20 8.97 13.18
C PHE A 91 -21.07 10.50 13.08
N ALA A 92 -21.08 11.04 11.87
CA ALA A 92 -21.03 12.49 11.67
C ALA A 92 -22.26 13.16 12.29
N GLN A 93 -23.45 12.58 12.14
CA GLN A 93 -24.67 13.06 12.77
C GLN A 93 -24.58 12.98 14.30
N ALA A 94 -24.09 11.86 14.83
CA ALA A 94 -23.95 11.69 16.27
C ALA A 94 -22.91 12.61 16.91
N CYS A 95 -21.84 13.00 16.19
CA CYS A 95 -20.95 14.05 16.62
C CYS A 95 -21.71 15.38 16.80
N ALA A 96 -22.52 15.76 15.79
CA ALA A 96 -23.34 16.97 15.85
C ALA A 96 -24.35 16.93 17.01
N ASP A 97 -25.04 15.81 17.21
CA ASP A 97 -26.00 15.61 18.31
C ASP A 97 -25.32 15.66 19.68
N ALA A 98 -24.03 15.29 19.75
CA ALA A 98 -23.20 15.38 20.95
C ALA A 98 -22.56 16.77 21.16
N GLY A 99 -22.79 17.74 20.27
CA GLY A 99 -22.17 19.07 20.31
C GLY A 99 -20.68 19.08 19.94
N LEU A 100 -20.18 18.02 19.29
CA LEU A 100 -18.81 17.92 18.79
C LEU A 100 -18.77 18.32 17.32
N VAL A 101 -17.76 19.10 16.94
CA VAL A 101 -17.54 19.39 15.51
C VAL A 101 -16.91 18.18 14.83
N PHE A 102 -17.58 17.62 13.82
CA PHE A 102 -16.96 16.65 12.91
C PHE A 102 -16.09 17.40 11.91
N ILE A 103 -14.77 17.15 11.92
CA ILE A 103 -13.82 17.81 11.02
C ILE A 103 -13.85 17.12 9.65
N GLY A 104 -14.88 17.46 8.87
CA GLY A 104 -15.18 16.86 7.57
C GLY A 104 -16.48 17.42 6.99
N PRO A 105 -17.01 16.79 5.92
CA PRO A 105 -18.27 17.22 5.33
C PRO A 105 -19.47 16.96 6.24
N PRO A 106 -20.60 17.66 6.01
CA PRO A 106 -21.82 17.41 6.78
C PRO A 106 -22.39 16.01 6.50
N PRO A 107 -23.19 15.43 7.43
CA PRO A 107 -23.78 14.09 7.25
C PRO A 107 -24.59 13.96 5.94
N SER A 108 -25.30 15.02 5.55
CA SER A 108 -26.07 15.07 4.31
C SER A 108 -25.21 14.92 3.06
N ALA A 109 -23.99 15.48 3.05
CA ALA A 109 -23.07 15.35 1.92
C ALA A 109 -22.46 13.95 1.86
N ILE A 110 -22.12 13.36 3.02
CA ILE A 110 -21.65 11.97 3.11
C ILE A 110 -22.71 11.02 2.55
N LYS A 111 -23.96 11.17 2.98
CA LYS A 111 -25.09 10.38 2.48
C LYS A 111 -25.26 10.50 0.97
N ALA A 112 -25.32 11.75 0.47
CA ALA A 112 -25.58 12.03 -0.93
C ALA A 112 -24.55 11.37 -1.87
N MET A 113 -23.31 11.22 -1.42
CA MET A 113 -22.23 10.61 -2.21
C MET A 113 -22.03 9.11 -1.92
N GLY A 114 -22.70 8.54 -0.92
CA GLY A 114 -22.54 7.13 -0.53
C GLY A 114 -23.19 6.13 -1.51
N LEU A 115 -24.28 6.50 -2.18
CA LEU A 115 -24.97 5.65 -3.15
C LEU A 115 -24.63 6.08 -4.59
N LYS A 116 -24.12 5.16 -5.42
CA LYS A 116 -23.64 5.46 -6.78
C LYS A 116 -24.71 6.01 -7.71
N ALA A 117 -25.93 5.47 -7.64
CA ALA A 117 -27.02 5.93 -8.48
C ALA A 117 -27.46 7.36 -8.10
N GLU A 118 -27.61 7.64 -6.81
CA GLU A 118 -27.98 8.97 -6.30
C GLU A 118 -26.89 10.00 -6.60
N SER A 119 -25.62 9.63 -6.37
CA SER A 119 -24.48 10.51 -6.63
C SER A 119 -24.38 10.86 -8.11
N LYS A 120 -24.57 9.90 -9.03
CA LYS A 120 -24.60 10.16 -10.47
C LYS A 120 -25.73 11.09 -10.88
N GLN A 121 -26.96 10.89 -10.39
CA GLN A 121 -28.08 11.79 -10.70
C GLN A 121 -27.83 13.22 -10.20
N LEU A 122 -27.19 13.39 -9.03
CA LEU A 122 -26.80 14.70 -8.52
C LEU A 122 -25.71 15.34 -9.39
N MET A 123 -24.71 14.56 -9.80
CA MET A 123 -23.63 15.03 -10.66
C MET A 123 -24.10 15.42 -12.06
N GLU A 124 -25.04 14.67 -12.64
CA GLU A 124 -25.68 15.01 -13.92
C GLU A 124 -26.38 16.37 -13.84
N LYS A 125 -27.20 16.57 -12.79
CA LYS A 125 -27.90 17.85 -12.54
C LYS A 125 -26.91 19.01 -12.30
N ALA A 126 -25.75 18.71 -11.75
CA ALA A 126 -24.67 19.68 -11.51
C ALA A 126 -23.82 19.97 -12.77
N GLY A 127 -24.12 19.34 -13.91
CA GLY A 127 -23.38 19.53 -15.16
C GLY A 127 -21.99 18.86 -15.17
N VAL A 128 -21.75 17.91 -14.26
CA VAL A 128 -20.50 17.15 -14.20
C VAL A 128 -20.55 16.03 -15.24
N PRO A 129 -19.55 15.90 -16.14
CA PRO A 129 -19.54 14.86 -17.15
C PRO A 129 -19.61 13.45 -16.53
N LEU A 130 -20.58 12.66 -16.95
CA LEU A 130 -20.73 11.25 -16.54
C LEU A 130 -20.32 10.31 -17.66
N VAL A 131 -19.88 9.10 -17.28
CA VAL A 131 -19.70 8.02 -18.24
C VAL A 131 -21.06 7.73 -18.88
N PRO A 132 -21.17 7.67 -20.23
CA PRO A 132 -22.41 7.28 -20.88
C PRO A 132 -22.89 5.94 -20.33
N GLY A 133 -24.15 5.87 -19.89
CA GLY A 133 -24.64 4.71 -19.18
C GLY A 133 -26.12 4.75 -18.87
N TYR A 134 -26.61 3.65 -18.27
CA TYR A 134 -27.93 3.49 -17.70
C TYR A 134 -27.81 3.26 -16.19
N HIS A 135 -28.50 4.09 -15.42
CA HIS A 135 -28.53 4.06 -13.95
C HIS A 135 -29.96 4.31 -13.42
N GLY A 136 -30.96 3.90 -14.20
CA GLY A 136 -32.37 4.00 -13.82
C GLY A 136 -32.80 2.88 -12.86
N HIS A 137 -34.00 3.02 -12.30
CA HIS A 137 -34.55 2.04 -11.35
C HIS A 137 -35.14 0.79 -12.00
N ASP A 138 -35.35 0.78 -13.31
CA ASP A 138 -35.89 -0.39 -14.00
C ASP A 138 -34.77 -1.41 -14.26
N GLN A 139 -34.90 -2.58 -13.66
CA GLN A 139 -33.91 -3.64 -13.65
C GLN A 139 -34.31 -4.82 -14.56
N ASP A 140 -35.28 -4.64 -15.47
CA ASP A 140 -35.65 -5.66 -16.45
C ASP A 140 -34.44 -6.07 -17.31
N PRO A 141 -34.04 -7.36 -17.35
CA PRO A 141 -32.87 -7.81 -18.10
C PRO A 141 -32.91 -7.48 -19.60
N GLN A 142 -34.10 -7.44 -20.22
CA GLN A 142 -34.21 -7.11 -21.64
C GLN A 142 -34.01 -5.61 -21.88
N LEU A 143 -34.53 -4.75 -21.00
CA LEU A 143 -34.25 -3.32 -21.03
C LEU A 143 -32.74 -3.06 -20.83
N LEU A 144 -32.14 -3.69 -19.84
CA LEU A 144 -30.70 -3.58 -19.56
C LEU A 144 -29.86 -3.97 -20.78
N GLN A 145 -30.20 -5.07 -21.46
CA GLN A 145 -29.56 -5.46 -22.73
C GLN A 145 -29.72 -4.38 -23.81
N ARG A 146 -30.93 -3.84 -24.02
CA ARG A 146 -31.17 -2.78 -25.02
C ARG A 146 -30.37 -1.52 -24.71
N GLU A 147 -30.23 -1.16 -23.44
CA GLU A 147 -29.41 -0.04 -23.01
C GLU A 147 -27.93 -0.29 -23.27
N ALA A 148 -27.43 -1.49 -22.98
CA ALA A 148 -26.06 -1.88 -23.34
C ALA A 148 -25.81 -1.80 -24.85
N ASP A 149 -26.75 -2.28 -25.66
CA ASP A 149 -26.67 -2.22 -27.13
C ASP A 149 -26.70 -0.77 -27.62
N ARG A 150 -27.48 0.12 -26.98
CA ARG A 150 -27.54 1.57 -27.27
C ARG A 150 -26.25 2.30 -26.89
N ILE A 151 -25.64 1.98 -25.75
CA ILE A 151 -24.37 2.55 -25.29
C ILE A 151 -23.22 2.09 -26.22
N GLY A 152 -23.31 0.86 -26.71
CA GLY A 152 -22.34 0.23 -27.59
C GLY A 152 -21.18 -0.41 -26.81
N TYR A 153 -20.78 -1.60 -27.23
CA TYR A 153 -19.73 -2.39 -26.59
C TYR A 153 -18.31 -1.83 -26.86
N PRO A 154 -17.32 -2.08 -25.97
CA PRO A 154 -17.47 -2.76 -24.68
C PRO A 154 -18.24 -1.93 -23.64
N VAL A 155 -19.00 -2.60 -22.78
CA VAL A 155 -19.72 -2.01 -21.64
C VAL A 155 -19.28 -2.64 -20.33
N LEU A 156 -19.59 -1.98 -19.21
CA LEU A 156 -19.28 -2.41 -17.85
C LEU A 156 -20.58 -2.48 -17.06
N ILE A 157 -20.92 -3.67 -16.59
CA ILE A 157 -22.01 -3.87 -15.62
C ILE A 157 -21.40 -3.67 -14.24
N LYS A 158 -22.01 -2.82 -13.41
CA LYS A 158 -21.59 -2.61 -12.02
C LYS A 158 -22.77 -2.76 -11.06
N ALA A 159 -22.54 -3.30 -9.87
CA ALA A 159 -23.50 -3.22 -8.77
C ALA A 159 -23.79 -1.76 -8.41
N SER A 160 -25.07 -1.45 -8.15
CA SER A 160 -25.54 -0.12 -7.74
C SER A 160 -25.06 0.22 -6.32
N ALA A 161 -25.08 -0.77 -5.43
CA ALA A 161 -24.52 -0.69 -4.08
C ALA A 161 -23.05 -1.14 -4.04
N GLY A 162 -22.29 -0.60 -3.08
CA GLY A 162 -20.91 -1.02 -2.77
C GLY A 162 -19.80 -0.25 -3.50
N GLY A 163 -18.55 -0.48 -3.07
CA GLY A 163 -17.33 0.19 -3.58
C GLY A 163 -16.15 -0.78 -3.76
N GLY A 164 -15.01 -0.28 -4.24
CA GLY A 164 -13.75 -1.06 -4.31
C GLY A 164 -13.67 -2.12 -5.44
N GLY A 165 -14.46 -1.96 -6.50
CA GLY A 165 -14.37 -2.79 -7.70
C GLY A 165 -15.02 -4.19 -7.63
N LYS A 166 -15.61 -4.56 -6.48
CA LYS A 166 -16.44 -5.77 -6.35
C LYS A 166 -17.77 -5.58 -7.10
N GLY A 167 -18.28 -6.64 -7.72
CA GLY A 167 -19.52 -6.62 -8.49
C GLY A 167 -19.42 -5.84 -9.80
N MET A 168 -18.28 -5.95 -10.52
CA MET A 168 -18.11 -5.35 -11.85
C MET A 168 -17.79 -6.41 -12.91
N ARG A 169 -18.38 -6.30 -14.10
CA ARG A 169 -18.14 -7.20 -15.24
C ARG A 169 -18.04 -6.42 -16.55
N ALA A 170 -16.88 -6.47 -17.20
CA ALA A 170 -16.73 -5.99 -18.56
C ALA A 170 -17.40 -6.98 -19.52
N VAL A 171 -18.09 -6.45 -20.53
CA VAL A 171 -18.79 -7.20 -21.56
C VAL A 171 -18.36 -6.62 -22.90
N ASP A 172 -17.71 -7.44 -23.72
CA ASP A 172 -17.16 -7.01 -25.01
C ASP A 172 -18.14 -7.19 -26.18
N ARG A 173 -19.13 -8.08 -26.04
CA ARG A 173 -20.08 -8.43 -27.10
C ARG A 173 -21.48 -8.64 -26.53
N ALA A 174 -22.49 -8.33 -27.33
CA ALA A 174 -23.89 -8.43 -26.93
C ALA A 174 -24.32 -9.84 -26.49
N GLU A 175 -23.79 -10.88 -27.14
CA GLU A 175 -24.08 -12.28 -26.83
C GLU A 175 -23.67 -12.72 -25.42
N ASP A 176 -22.68 -12.04 -24.82
CA ASP A 176 -22.15 -12.38 -23.49
C ASP A 176 -22.89 -11.64 -22.35
N PHE A 177 -23.70 -10.63 -22.68
CA PHE A 177 -24.28 -9.72 -21.70
C PHE A 177 -25.22 -10.41 -20.71
N ALA A 178 -26.11 -11.29 -21.17
CA ALA A 178 -27.05 -11.98 -20.29
C ALA A 178 -26.36 -12.84 -19.21
N ALA A 179 -25.28 -13.53 -19.59
CA ALA A 179 -24.49 -14.35 -18.66
C ALA A 179 -23.72 -13.46 -17.67
N ALA A 180 -23.13 -12.36 -18.15
CA ALA A 180 -22.42 -11.39 -17.32
C ALA A 180 -23.34 -10.68 -16.32
N LEU A 181 -24.54 -10.29 -16.74
CA LEU A 181 -25.56 -9.67 -15.89
C LEU A 181 -25.94 -10.59 -14.73
N ALA A 182 -26.32 -11.84 -15.02
CA ALA A 182 -26.68 -12.82 -13.99
C ALA A 182 -25.53 -13.10 -13.02
N SER A 183 -24.28 -13.10 -13.51
CA SER A 183 -23.08 -13.24 -12.68
C SER A 183 -22.90 -12.04 -11.74
N CYS A 184 -23.05 -10.82 -12.27
CA CYS A 184 -22.93 -9.57 -11.52
C CYS A 184 -24.00 -9.46 -10.43
N GLN A 185 -25.27 -9.76 -10.75
CA GLN A 185 -26.38 -9.72 -9.79
C GLN A 185 -26.18 -10.71 -8.63
N ARG A 186 -25.71 -11.93 -8.91
CA ARG A 186 -25.38 -12.90 -7.84
C ARG A 186 -24.28 -12.37 -6.92
N GLU A 187 -23.24 -11.77 -7.47
CA GLU A 187 -22.17 -11.18 -6.67
C GLU A 187 -22.67 -9.98 -5.85
N ALA A 188 -23.52 -9.15 -6.44
CA ALA A 188 -24.12 -7.98 -5.78
C ALA A 188 -25.02 -8.40 -4.61
N ILE A 189 -25.89 -9.40 -4.79
CA ILE A 189 -26.72 -9.98 -3.72
C ILE A 189 -25.84 -10.51 -2.59
N ASN A 190 -24.83 -11.31 -2.92
CA ASN A 190 -23.98 -11.95 -1.92
C ASN A 190 -23.11 -10.94 -1.16
N SER A 191 -22.71 -9.84 -1.81
CA SER A 191 -21.80 -8.86 -1.23
C SER A 191 -22.51 -7.71 -0.53
N PHE A 192 -23.68 -7.31 -1.04
CA PHE A 192 -24.36 -6.06 -0.66
C PHE A 192 -25.85 -6.23 -0.34
N GLY A 193 -26.43 -7.41 -0.56
CA GLY A 193 -27.85 -7.67 -0.34
C GLY A 193 -28.79 -6.97 -1.33
N ASP A 194 -28.25 -6.41 -2.41
CA ASP A 194 -28.97 -5.66 -3.46
C ASP A 194 -28.54 -6.19 -4.83
N ASP A 195 -29.52 -6.52 -5.69
CA ASP A 195 -29.30 -7.04 -7.03
C ASP A 195 -29.34 -5.96 -8.12
N ALA A 196 -29.59 -4.71 -7.75
CA ALA A 196 -29.61 -3.60 -8.69
C ALA A 196 -28.23 -3.36 -9.31
N VAL A 197 -28.21 -3.15 -10.63
CA VAL A 197 -27.02 -2.86 -11.42
C VAL A 197 -27.17 -1.57 -12.21
N LEU A 198 -26.03 -1.05 -12.64
CA LEU A 198 -25.88 0.03 -13.61
C LEU A 198 -25.00 -0.43 -14.77
N ILE A 199 -25.24 0.13 -15.96
CA ILE A 199 -24.52 -0.18 -17.19
C ILE A 199 -23.78 1.07 -17.62
N GLU A 200 -22.48 0.96 -17.87
CA GLU A 200 -21.67 2.08 -18.30
C GLU A 200 -20.85 1.71 -19.52
N LYS A 201 -20.48 2.71 -20.33
CA LYS A 201 -19.45 2.52 -21.34
C LYS A 201 -18.15 2.08 -20.67
N TYR A 202 -17.53 1.02 -21.18
CA TYR A 202 -16.21 0.62 -20.69
C TYR A 202 -15.15 1.56 -21.28
N VAL A 203 -14.49 2.30 -20.39
CA VAL A 203 -13.45 3.27 -20.76
C VAL A 203 -12.16 2.54 -21.10
N GLN A 204 -11.63 2.76 -22.31
CA GLN A 204 -10.40 2.15 -22.77
C GLN A 204 -9.17 2.96 -22.35
N ARG A 205 -8.08 2.26 -22.00
CA ARG A 205 -6.83 2.85 -21.46
C ARG A 205 -7.07 3.95 -20.39
N PRO A 206 -7.87 3.65 -19.37
CA PRO A 206 -8.29 4.65 -18.40
C PRO A 206 -7.12 5.11 -17.53
N ARG A 207 -7.02 6.43 -17.34
CA ARG A 207 -6.25 7.02 -16.24
C ARG A 207 -7.19 7.35 -15.08
N HIS A 208 -6.75 7.05 -13.87
CA HIS A 208 -7.44 7.46 -12.65
C HIS A 208 -6.87 8.82 -12.23
N ILE A 209 -7.60 9.90 -12.52
CA ILE A 209 -7.19 11.26 -12.18
C ILE A 209 -8.21 11.86 -11.25
N GLU A 210 -7.75 12.43 -10.15
CA GLU A 210 -8.62 12.96 -9.11
C GLU A 210 -8.30 14.41 -8.79
N ILE A 211 -9.30 15.17 -8.37
CA ILE A 211 -9.18 16.59 -8.04
C ILE A 211 -9.38 16.77 -6.55
N GLN A 212 -8.40 17.38 -5.89
CA GLN A 212 -8.57 17.84 -4.52
C GLN A 212 -9.53 19.04 -4.49
N VAL A 213 -10.58 18.96 -3.70
CA VAL A 213 -11.49 20.09 -3.45
C VAL A 213 -11.50 20.50 -1.99
N PHE A 214 -11.83 21.76 -1.75
CA PHE A 214 -12.06 22.31 -0.43
C PHE A 214 -13.31 23.19 -0.44
N GLY A 215 -14.22 22.97 0.51
CA GLY A 215 -15.40 23.81 0.73
C GLY A 215 -15.40 24.39 2.15
N ASP A 216 -15.95 25.59 2.34
CA ASP A 216 -16.20 26.17 3.66
C ASP A 216 -17.69 26.37 3.96
N THR A 217 -18.01 26.69 5.21
CA THR A 217 -19.37 27.00 5.64
C THR A 217 -19.90 28.34 5.14
N HIS A 218 -19.10 29.11 4.41
CA HIS A 218 -19.44 30.42 3.84
C HIS A 218 -19.85 30.30 2.36
N GLY A 219 -19.89 29.08 1.81
CA GLY A 219 -20.27 28.81 0.42
C GLY A 219 -19.13 29.01 -0.58
N SER A 220 -17.89 29.10 -0.12
CA SER A 220 -16.71 29.17 -0.99
C SER A 220 -16.18 27.77 -1.27
N TYR A 221 -15.75 27.55 -2.51
CA TYR A 221 -15.20 26.29 -2.98
C TYR A 221 -13.99 26.54 -3.87
N VAL A 222 -12.92 25.77 -3.66
CA VAL A 222 -11.71 25.79 -4.50
C VAL A 222 -11.26 24.37 -4.83
N TYR A 223 -10.53 24.22 -5.93
CA TYR A 223 -9.79 23.00 -6.23
C TYR A 223 -8.28 23.24 -6.10
N LEU A 224 -7.59 22.26 -5.51
CA LEU A 224 -6.14 22.26 -5.28
C LEU A 224 -5.44 21.34 -6.28
N PHE A 225 -5.81 21.49 -7.55
CA PHE A 225 -5.32 20.75 -8.71
C PHE A 225 -5.57 19.23 -8.64
N GLU A 226 -5.01 18.52 -9.62
CA GLU A 226 -5.20 17.10 -9.84
C GLU A 226 -4.04 16.23 -9.37
N ARG A 227 -4.35 14.96 -9.11
CA ARG A 227 -3.40 13.87 -8.89
C ARG A 227 -3.68 12.75 -9.88
N ASP A 228 -2.64 12.11 -10.38
CA ASP A 228 -2.75 10.86 -11.13
C ASP A 228 -2.44 9.68 -10.20
N CYS A 229 -3.43 8.80 -10.04
CA CYS A 229 -3.37 7.60 -9.21
C CYS A 229 -3.53 6.32 -10.04
N SER A 230 -3.20 6.39 -11.34
CA SER A 230 -3.42 5.29 -12.29
C SER A 230 -2.60 4.04 -11.94
N VAL A 231 -1.46 4.19 -11.27
CA VAL A 231 -0.63 3.05 -10.87
C VAL A 231 -1.23 2.41 -9.63
N GLN A 232 -2.07 1.41 -9.86
CA GLN A 232 -2.81 0.69 -8.83
C GLN A 232 -2.78 -0.82 -9.04
N ARG A 233 -2.79 -1.59 -7.94
CA ARG A 233 -2.91 -3.05 -7.92
C ARG A 233 -4.30 -3.41 -7.40
N ARG A 234 -5.13 -4.10 -8.21
CA ARG A 234 -6.47 -4.56 -7.78
C ARG A 234 -7.27 -3.46 -7.06
N HIS A 235 -7.28 -2.26 -7.65
CA HIS A 235 -7.93 -1.04 -7.11
C HIS A 235 -7.27 -0.41 -5.86
N GLN A 236 -6.12 -0.91 -5.40
CA GLN A 236 -5.31 -0.27 -4.38
C GLN A 236 -4.24 0.61 -5.02
N LYS A 237 -4.27 1.91 -4.74
CA LYS A 237 -3.28 2.89 -5.25
C LYS A 237 -1.88 2.57 -4.69
N VAL A 238 -0.85 2.65 -5.54
CA VAL A 238 0.54 2.25 -5.21
C VAL A 238 1.51 3.42 -5.37
N LEU A 239 1.40 4.12 -6.50
CA LEU A 239 2.14 5.36 -6.78
C LEU A 239 1.14 6.44 -7.21
N GLU A 240 1.32 7.63 -6.65
CA GLU A 240 0.49 8.80 -6.93
C GLU A 240 1.40 9.97 -7.29
N GLU A 241 0.99 10.78 -8.27
CA GLU A 241 1.78 11.95 -8.67
C GLU A 241 0.93 13.19 -8.92
N ALA A 242 1.49 14.36 -8.62
CA ALA A 242 0.85 15.65 -8.81
C ALA A 242 1.86 16.66 -9.39
N PRO A 243 1.50 17.47 -10.40
CA PRO A 243 0.27 17.38 -11.21
C PRO A 243 0.22 16.10 -12.06
N ALA A 244 -0.92 15.82 -12.70
CA ALA A 244 -1.04 14.68 -13.60
C ALA A 244 -0.20 14.91 -14.89
N PRO A 245 0.65 13.96 -15.31
CA PRO A 245 1.46 14.11 -16.52
C PRO A 245 0.61 14.31 -17.79
N GLY A 246 1.07 15.17 -18.70
CA GLY A 246 0.37 15.42 -19.98
C GLY A 246 -0.95 16.20 -19.86
N MET A 247 -1.29 16.69 -18.68
CA MET A 247 -2.52 17.45 -18.45
C MET A 247 -2.36 18.93 -18.83
N THR A 248 -3.12 19.39 -19.83
CA THR A 248 -3.13 20.79 -20.28
C THR A 248 -3.80 21.71 -19.26
N GLU A 249 -3.47 23.01 -19.27
CA GLU A 249 -4.12 23.99 -18.39
C GLU A 249 -5.63 24.10 -18.62
N ALA A 250 -6.07 24.02 -19.87
CA ALA A 250 -7.49 24.06 -20.23
C ALA A 250 -8.26 22.87 -19.65
N MET A 251 -7.74 21.66 -19.82
CA MET A 251 -8.35 20.44 -19.28
C MET A 251 -8.34 20.44 -17.75
N ARG A 252 -7.22 20.83 -17.13
CA ARG A 252 -7.11 20.99 -15.68
C ARG A 252 -8.16 21.94 -15.13
N LYS A 253 -8.34 23.10 -15.78
CA LYS A 253 -9.35 24.07 -15.40
C LYS A 253 -10.76 23.47 -15.52
N GLN A 254 -11.06 22.79 -16.63
CA GLN A 254 -12.37 22.16 -16.86
C GLN A 254 -12.69 21.08 -15.82
N MET A 255 -11.73 20.20 -15.51
CA MET A 255 -11.87 19.18 -14.46
C MET A 255 -12.00 19.82 -13.06
N GLY A 256 -11.22 20.85 -12.78
CA GLY A 256 -11.28 21.60 -11.52
C GLY A 256 -12.62 22.29 -11.29
N GLU A 257 -13.15 22.93 -12.33
CA GLU A 257 -14.49 23.57 -12.28
C GLU A 257 -15.61 22.53 -12.13
N ALA A 258 -15.50 21.38 -12.82
CA ALA A 258 -16.44 20.27 -12.64
C ALA A 258 -16.39 19.71 -11.20
N ALA A 259 -15.19 19.57 -10.61
CA ALA A 259 -15.04 19.12 -9.24
C ALA A 259 -15.61 20.11 -8.21
N VAL A 260 -15.43 21.42 -8.45
CA VAL A 260 -16.07 22.46 -7.63
C VAL A 260 -17.59 22.45 -7.77
N ALA A 261 -18.11 22.22 -8.98
CA ALA A 261 -19.55 22.07 -9.21
C ALA A 261 -20.11 20.85 -8.45
N ALA A 262 -19.40 19.72 -8.46
CA ALA A 262 -19.73 18.52 -7.67
C ALA A 262 -19.80 18.83 -6.17
N ALA A 263 -18.75 19.45 -5.62
CA ALA A 263 -18.69 19.84 -4.21
C ALA A 263 -19.83 20.80 -3.82
N ARG A 264 -20.13 21.78 -4.68
CA ARG A 264 -21.22 22.73 -4.46
C ARG A 264 -22.59 22.07 -4.47
N ALA A 265 -22.81 21.08 -5.34
CA ALA A 265 -24.09 20.39 -5.46
C ALA A 265 -24.53 19.68 -4.17
N VAL A 266 -23.56 19.31 -3.32
CA VAL A 266 -23.81 18.63 -2.03
C VAL A 266 -23.54 19.50 -0.81
N ASN A 267 -23.31 20.80 -0.99
CA ASN A 267 -22.93 21.73 0.08
C ASN A 267 -21.72 21.22 0.90
N TYR A 268 -20.69 20.77 0.18
CA TYR A 268 -19.54 20.11 0.79
C TYR A 268 -18.73 21.04 1.70
N VAL A 269 -18.19 20.52 2.81
CA VAL A 269 -17.35 21.26 3.76
C VAL A 269 -16.08 20.46 4.06
N GLY A 270 -14.96 21.17 4.24
CA GLY A 270 -13.66 20.56 4.51
C GLY A 270 -12.99 20.05 3.23
N ALA A 271 -12.05 19.11 3.40
CA ALA A 271 -11.34 18.48 2.29
C ALA A 271 -12.16 17.33 1.69
N GLY A 272 -12.20 17.25 0.37
CA GLY A 272 -12.81 16.15 -0.37
C GLY A 272 -12.03 15.86 -1.64
N THR A 273 -12.29 14.74 -2.29
CA THR A 273 -11.67 14.43 -3.58
C THR A 273 -12.70 13.91 -4.55
N VAL A 274 -12.74 14.53 -5.74
CA VAL A 274 -13.59 14.10 -6.84
C VAL A 274 -12.74 13.24 -7.77
N GLU A 275 -13.07 11.97 -7.89
CA GLU A 275 -12.35 11.01 -8.72
C GLU A 275 -12.95 10.98 -10.14
N PHE A 276 -12.09 11.08 -11.14
CA PHE A 276 -12.45 10.99 -12.54
C PHE A 276 -11.73 9.83 -13.22
N ILE A 277 -12.43 9.19 -14.15
CA ILE A 277 -11.84 8.30 -15.14
C ILE A 277 -11.55 9.11 -16.39
N VAL A 278 -10.30 9.11 -16.84
CA VAL A 278 -9.85 9.86 -18.02
C VAL A 278 -9.53 8.87 -19.13
N GLU A 279 -10.36 8.89 -20.17
CA GLU A 279 -10.15 8.14 -21.40
C GLU A 279 -9.05 8.80 -22.22
N GLN A 280 -8.04 8.03 -22.62
CA GLN A 280 -6.99 8.48 -23.53
C GLN A 280 -7.30 8.02 -24.95
N ARG A 281 -7.57 8.97 -25.86
CA ARG A 281 -7.88 8.66 -27.26
C ARG A 281 -6.66 8.74 -28.17
N GLU A 282 -6.75 8.03 -29.29
CA GLU A 282 -5.78 8.16 -30.39
C GLU A 282 -5.75 9.62 -30.87
N GLY A 283 -4.57 10.24 -30.91
CA GLY A 283 -4.39 11.66 -31.20
C GLY A 283 -4.15 12.55 -29.97
N GLY A 284 -4.22 12.00 -28.75
CA GLY A 284 -3.88 12.71 -27.51
C GLY A 284 -5.04 13.49 -26.88
N GLU A 285 -6.24 13.40 -27.44
CA GLU A 285 -7.46 13.90 -26.81
C GLU A 285 -7.77 13.09 -25.55
N MET A 286 -8.21 13.78 -24.50
CA MET A 286 -8.63 13.18 -23.24
C MET A 286 -10.08 13.55 -22.98
N ASN A 287 -10.89 12.59 -22.58
CA ASN A 287 -12.22 12.83 -22.04
C ASN A 287 -12.26 12.37 -20.59
N PHE A 288 -12.80 13.19 -19.70
CA PHE A 288 -12.93 12.83 -18.30
C PHE A 288 -14.39 12.61 -17.93
N PHE A 289 -14.61 11.67 -17.03
CA PHE A 289 -15.93 11.32 -16.54
C PHE A 289 -15.89 11.08 -15.04
N PHE A 290 -16.89 11.56 -14.32
CA PHE A 290 -17.00 11.39 -12.89
C PHE A 290 -17.17 9.91 -12.52
N MET A 291 -16.35 9.47 -11.57
CA MET A 291 -16.46 8.15 -10.96
C MET A 291 -17.24 8.23 -9.65
N GLU A 292 -16.67 8.94 -8.68
CA GLU A 292 -17.20 9.09 -7.33
C GLU A 292 -16.56 10.30 -6.63
N MET A 293 -17.10 10.65 -5.48
CA MET A 293 -16.53 11.68 -4.61
C MET A 293 -16.25 11.06 -3.24
N ASN A 294 -14.98 11.02 -2.86
CA ASN A 294 -14.57 10.56 -1.54
C ASN A 294 -14.75 11.71 -0.55
N THR A 295 -15.56 11.46 0.48
CA THR A 295 -16.06 12.48 1.42
C THR A 295 -15.10 12.70 2.59
N ARG A 296 -13.79 12.73 2.30
CA ARG A 296 -12.71 12.74 3.29
C ARG A 296 -11.41 13.30 2.71
N LEU A 297 -10.42 13.49 3.58
CA LEU A 297 -9.03 13.65 3.16
C LEU A 297 -8.55 12.36 2.48
N GLN A 298 -7.87 12.48 1.33
CA GLN A 298 -7.25 11.33 0.67
C GLN A 298 -5.90 10.98 1.29
N VAL A 299 -5.49 9.71 1.16
CA VAL A 299 -4.21 9.22 1.71
C VAL A 299 -3.04 9.96 1.09
N GLU A 300 -3.13 10.16 -0.22
CA GLU A 300 -2.23 10.79 -1.18
C GLU A 300 -2.32 12.32 -1.22
N HIS A 301 -3.02 12.96 -0.27
CA HIS A 301 -2.98 14.43 -0.15
C HIS A 301 -1.57 15.05 -0.05
N PRO A 302 -0.51 14.38 0.46
CA PRO A 302 0.80 15.00 0.55
C PRO A 302 1.42 15.40 -0.79
N VAL A 303 1.09 14.75 -1.92
CA VAL A 303 1.57 15.22 -3.25
C VAL A 303 0.93 16.55 -3.63
N THR A 304 -0.35 16.75 -3.28
CA THR A 304 -1.02 18.06 -3.45
C THR A 304 -0.37 19.11 -2.55
N GLU A 305 -0.09 18.79 -1.28
CA GLU A 305 0.61 19.71 -0.36
C GLU A 305 2.00 20.11 -0.88
N ALA A 306 2.72 19.17 -1.47
CA ALA A 306 4.06 19.38 -2.00
C ALA A 306 4.08 20.37 -3.17
N ILE A 307 3.12 20.30 -4.10
CA ILE A 307 3.07 21.21 -5.25
C ILE A 307 2.38 22.54 -4.94
N THR A 308 1.44 22.59 -3.99
CA THR A 308 0.68 23.81 -3.68
C THR A 308 1.34 24.66 -2.60
N GLY A 309 2.17 24.05 -1.76
CA GLY A 309 2.70 24.73 -0.59
C GLY A 309 1.67 24.92 0.54
N LEU A 310 0.61 24.11 0.58
CA LEU A 310 -0.43 24.18 1.60
C LEU A 310 -0.35 23.01 2.59
N ASP A 311 -0.96 23.16 3.78
CA ASP A 311 -1.21 22.07 4.73
C ASP A 311 -2.73 21.83 4.76
N LEU A 312 -3.19 20.72 4.19
CA LEU A 312 -4.62 20.47 4.03
C LEU A 312 -5.30 20.17 5.36
N VAL A 313 -4.59 19.55 6.30
CA VAL A 313 -5.11 19.32 7.66
C VAL A 313 -5.26 20.65 8.39
N GLU A 314 -4.35 21.61 8.20
CA GLU A 314 -4.50 22.95 8.76
C GLU A 314 -5.77 23.62 8.23
N TRP A 315 -6.00 23.54 6.92
CA TRP A 315 -7.21 24.08 6.31
C TRP A 315 -8.47 23.38 6.86
N GLN A 316 -8.43 22.06 7.10
CA GLN A 316 -9.57 21.34 7.67
C GLN A 316 -9.90 21.85 9.07
N LEU A 317 -8.88 22.08 9.90
CA LEU A 317 -9.05 22.59 11.27
C LEU A 317 -9.57 24.03 11.29
N ARG A 318 -9.12 24.88 10.36
CA ARG A 318 -9.60 26.27 10.21
C ARG A 318 -11.05 26.31 9.77
N VAL A 319 -11.38 25.61 8.68
CA VAL A 319 -12.76 25.56 8.16
C VAL A 319 -13.72 24.95 9.16
N ALA A 320 -13.34 23.86 9.83
CA ALA A 320 -14.16 23.27 10.89
C ALA A 320 -14.32 24.20 12.10
N SER A 321 -13.37 25.13 12.33
CA SER A 321 -13.50 26.20 13.32
C SER A 321 -14.41 27.37 12.87
N GLY A 322 -15.01 27.28 11.68
CA GLY A 322 -15.88 28.31 11.09
C GLY A 322 -15.14 29.41 10.31
N GLU A 323 -13.82 29.27 10.09
CA GLU A 323 -13.07 30.21 9.24
C GLU A 323 -13.42 30.03 7.76
N ALA A 324 -13.28 31.11 6.99
CA ALA A 324 -13.35 31.04 5.52
C ALA A 324 -12.08 30.39 4.94
N LEU A 325 -12.16 29.94 3.68
CA LEU A 325 -11.00 29.41 2.97
C LEU A 325 -9.82 30.40 2.99
N PRO A 326 -8.59 29.96 3.34
CA PRO A 326 -7.43 30.85 3.43
C PRO A 326 -6.97 31.46 2.11
N ALA A 327 -7.35 30.89 0.96
CA ALA A 327 -6.99 31.38 -0.36
C ALA A 327 -8.14 31.18 -1.37
N LYS A 328 -8.20 32.07 -2.36
CA LYS A 328 -9.10 32.02 -3.51
C LYS A 328 -8.48 31.21 -4.64
N GLN A 329 -9.31 30.75 -5.59
CA GLN A 329 -8.86 29.94 -6.73
C GLN A 329 -7.72 30.58 -7.54
N GLN A 330 -7.69 31.91 -7.67
CA GLN A 330 -6.67 32.61 -8.47
C GLN A 330 -5.31 32.73 -7.74
N GLU A 331 -5.27 32.50 -6.43
CA GLU A 331 -4.07 32.60 -5.60
C GLU A 331 -3.31 31.26 -5.51
N LEU A 332 -3.95 30.17 -5.96
CA LEU A 332 -3.39 28.83 -5.96
C LEU A 332 -2.50 28.61 -7.17
N GLN A 333 -1.33 28.02 -6.95
CA GLN A 333 -0.34 27.74 -8.00
C GLN A 333 0.26 26.34 -7.85
N ILE A 334 0.74 25.80 -8.97
CA ILE A 334 1.51 24.56 -9.02
C ILE A 334 2.99 24.92 -9.01
N HIS A 335 3.74 24.33 -8.07
CA HIS A 335 5.18 24.45 -7.98
C HIS A 335 5.84 23.07 -8.14
N GLY A 336 6.52 22.85 -9.27
CA GLY A 336 7.24 21.61 -9.53
C GLY A 336 6.33 20.39 -9.66
N HIS A 337 6.85 19.23 -9.29
CA HIS A 337 6.20 17.93 -9.40
C HIS A 337 6.47 17.09 -8.15
N ALA A 338 5.47 16.35 -7.69
CA ALA A 338 5.58 15.47 -6.55
C ALA A 338 5.13 14.06 -6.90
N ILE A 339 5.79 13.07 -6.31
CA ILE A 339 5.45 11.65 -6.44
C ILE A 339 5.44 11.04 -5.04
N GLU A 340 4.41 10.30 -4.71
CA GLU A 340 4.26 9.52 -3.49
C GLU A 340 4.30 8.02 -3.82
N ALA A 341 4.94 7.27 -2.92
CA ALA A 341 4.95 5.81 -2.95
C ALA A 341 4.44 5.25 -1.63
N ARG A 342 3.46 4.34 -1.71
CA ARG A 342 2.96 3.59 -0.55
C ARG A 342 3.86 2.38 -0.27
N ILE A 343 4.61 2.46 0.81
CA ILE A 343 5.43 1.35 1.30
C ILE A 343 4.53 0.46 2.15
N CYS A 344 4.29 -0.77 1.68
CA CYS A 344 3.39 -1.73 2.30
C CYS A 344 4.14 -2.99 2.73
N ALA A 345 3.72 -3.58 3.86
CA ALA A 345 4.10 -4.90 4.32
C ALA A 345 3.37 -5.96 3.48
N GLU A 346 3.85 -6.20 2.26
CA GLU A 346 3.28 -7.14 1.29
C GLU A 346 4.40 -7.87 0.56
N ASN A 347 4.12 -9.05 0.04
CA ASN A 347 5.04 -9.81 -0.82
C ASN A 347 4.59 -9.77 -2.29
N PRO A 348 5.11 -8.86 -3.13
CA PRO A 348 4.70 -8.73 -4.53
C PRO A 348 4.78 -10.03 -5.33
N ASP A 349 5.85 -10.81 -5.15
CA ASP A 349 6.08 -12.05 -5.91
C ASP A 349 5.13 -13.17 -5.51
N ASN A 350 4.61 -13.12 -4.28
CA ASN A 350 3.54 -13.99 -3.83
C ASN A 350 2.19 -13.27 -3.87
N ASN A 351 1.77 -12.78 -5.05
CA ASN A 351 0.48 -12.13 -5.27
C ASN A 351 0.15 -10.97 -4.30
N PHE A 352 1.19 -10.30 -3.76
CA PHE A 352 1.08 -9.24 -2.77
C PHE A 352 0.26 -9.68 -1.55
N LEU A 353 0.50 -10.90 -1.07
CA LEU A 353 -0.03 -11.32 0.22
C LEU A 353 0.49 -10.38 1.31
N PRO A 354 -0.38 -9.88 2.21
CA PRO A 354 0.05 -9.07 3.34
C PRO A 354 1.00 -9.82 4.27
N ALA A 355 1.99 -9.12 4.79
CA ALA A 355 2.96 -9.62 5.73
C ALA A 355 2.74 -8.97 7.10
N THR A 356 2.92 -9.77 8.16
CA THR A 356 2.83 -9.31 9.55
C THR A 356 4.10 -9.71 10.28
N GLY A 357 4.40 -9.05 11.40
CA GLY A 357 5.60 -9.32 12.20
C GLY A 357 6.32 -8.06 12.68
N SER A 358 7.46 -8.26 13.33
CA SER A 358 8.24 -7.16 13.91
C SER A 358 9.13 -6.49 12.87
N LEU A 359 9.20 -5.17 12.88
CA LEU A 359 10.16 -4.38 12.10
C LEU A 359 11.52 -4.38 12.82
N ARG A 360 12.32 -5.43 12.61
CA ARG A 360 13.65 -5.61 13.24
C ARG A 360 14.62 -4.52 12.82
N VAL A 361 14.57 -4.15 11.54
CA VAL A 361 15.27 -3.00 10.98
C VAL A 361 14.27 -2.13 10.26
N TYR A 362 14.32 -0.83 10.50
CA TYR A 362 13.59 0.18 9.75
C TYR A 362 14.45 1.44 9.58
N ARG A 363 15.26 1.45 8.52
CA ARG A 363 16.07 2.61 8.11
C ARG A 363 15.37 3.37 6.99
N LYS A 364 15.49 4.69 7.04
CA LYS A 364 14.82 5.64 6.16
C LYS A 364 15.86 6.58 5.55
N PRO A 365 15.61 7.13 4.35
CA PRO A 365 16.43 8.24 3.85
C PRO A 365 16.38 9.43 4.79
N GLN A 366 17.34 10.35 4.66
CA GLN A 366 17.23 11.66 5.31
C GLN A 366 15.99 12.40 4.78
N ALA A 367 14.99 12.55 5.66
CA ALA A 367 13.67 13.06 5.29
C ALA A 367 13.02 13.85 6.44
N THR A 368 12.07 14.71 6.11
CA THR A 368 11.16 15.30 7.10
C THR A 368 9.97 14.38 7.35
N ALA A 369 9.39 14.43 8.55
CA ALA A 369 8.16 13.70 8.87
C ALA A 369 6.97 14.67 8.98
N PHE A 370 5.85 14.36 8.31
CA PHE A 370 4.59 15.12 8.37
C PHE A 370 4.72 16.63 8.06
N GLN A 371 5.76 16.97 7.29
CA GLN A 371 6.10 18.32 6.87
C GLN A 371 6.65 18.27 5.44
N ARG A 372 6.23 19.24 4.63
CA ARG A 372 6.66 19.40 3.24
C ARG A 372 8.16 19.59 3.16
N SER A 373 8.81 18.86 2.28
CA SER A 373 10.21 19.03 1.90
C SER A 373 10.48 18.30 0.58
N ARG A 374 11.74 18.28 0.13
CA ARG A 374 12.14 17.50 -1.06
C ARG A 374 11.96 15.99 -0.87
N VAL A 375 12.16 15.49 0.35
CA VAL A 375 11.96 14.07 0.72
C VAL A 375 11.24 14.05 2.07
N ARG A 376 9.99 13.62 2.05
CA ARG A 376 9.10 13.53 3.20
C ARG A 376 8.72 12.07 3.39
N ILE A 377 8.68 11.61 4.64
CA ILE A 377 8.17 10.29 4.99
C ILE A 377 7.14 10.40 6.11
N ASP A 378 5.93 9.92 5.83
CA ASP A 378 4.82 9.90 6.78
C ASP A 378 4.61 8.43 7.21
N ASP A 379 4.95 8.10 8.46
CA ASP A 379 4.94 6.71 8.97
C ASP A 379 4.16 6.54 10.28
N GLY A 380 3.47 5.42 10.41
CA GLY A 380 2.73 5.04 11.63
C GLY A 380 3.52 4.12 12.56
N VAL A 381 4.74 3.76 12.17
CA VAL A 381 5.51 2.63 12.71
C VAL A 381 6.94 3.04 13.03
N ARG A 382 7.67 2.17 13.74
CA ARG A 382 9.07 2.40 14.13
C ARG A 382 9.84 1.10 14.16
N GLU A 383 11.17 1.19 14.13
CA GLU A 383 12.03 0.04 14.40
C GLU A 383 11.71 -0.57 15.77
N GLY A 384 11.66 -1.90 15.83
CA GLY A 384 11.18 -2.68 16.97
C GLY A 384 9.66 -2.68 17.17
N GLY A 385 8.90 -1.97 16.32
CA GLY A 385 7.44 -2.03 16.29
C GLY A 385 6.92 -3.29 15.59
N GLU A 386 5.60 -3.47 15.61
CA GLU A 386 4.92 -4.63 15.03
C GLU A 386 3.90 -4.21 13.96
N ILE A 387 3.85 -4.96 12.86
CA ILE A 387 2.78 -4.92 11.88
C ILE A 387 1.79 -6.02 12.25
N SER A 388 0.67 -5.63 12.88
CA SER A 388 -0.37 -6.56 13.31
C SER A 388 -1.29 -6.99 12.16
N PRO A 389 -1.94 -8.17 12.22
CA PRO A 389 -2.88 -8.64 11.20
C PRO A 389 -4.22 -7.88 11.15
N PHE A 390 -4.53 -7.06 12.16
CA PHE A 390 -5.85 -6.44 12.34
C PHE A 390 -6.11 -5.21 11.46
N TYR A 391 -5.07 -4.65 10.84
CA TYR A 391 -5.14 -3.34 10.18
C TYR A 391 -4.45 -3.34 8.81
N ASP A 392 -4.43 -2.18 8.15
CA ASP A 392 -3.85 -1.99 6.82
C ASP A 392 -2.33 -2.22 6.77
N SER A 393 -1.82 -2.68 5.62
CA SER A 393 -0.41 -3.09 5.44
C SER A 393 0.54 -1.93 5.21
N MET A 394 0.05 -0.70 5.04
CA MET A 394 0.87 0.49 4.81
C MET A 394 1.76 0.80 6.03
N ILE A 395 3.07 0.70 5.79
CA ILE A 395 4.15 1.04 6.73
C ILE A 395 4.36 2.56 6.73
N ALA A 396 4.49 3.13 5.53
CA ALA A 396 4.81 4.53 5.33
C ALA A 396 4.41 5.04 3.95
N LYS A 397 4.26 6.35 3.84
CA LYS A 397 4.19 7.08 2.56
C LYS A 397 5.51 7.80 2.36
N LEU A 398 6.20 7.51 1.26
CA LEU A 398 7.41 8.21 0.86
C LEU A 398 7.07 9.20 -0.24
N ILE A 399 7.21 10.49 0.05
CA ILE A 399 6.86 11.59 -0.84
C ILE A 399 8.11 12.33 -1.23
N VAL A 400 8.28 12.55 -2.53
CA VAL A 400 9.36 13.38 -3.05
C VAL A 400 8.79 14.51 -3.88
N HIS A 401 9.49 15.64 -3.86
CA HIS A 401 9.16 16.82 -4.65
C HIS A 401 10.38 17.27 -5.42
N GLY A 402 10.23 17.62 -6.70
CA GLY A 402 11.27 18.15 -7.57
C GLY A 402 10.77 19.31 -8.43
N SER A 403 11.69 20.05 -9.05
CA SER A 403 11.32 21.14 -9.96
C SER A 403 10.72 20.62 -11.27
N THR A 404 11.05 19.38 -11.63
CA THR A 404 10.49 18.63 -12.77
C THR A 404 10.10 17.22 -12.34
N ARG A 405 9.27 16.56 -13.15
CA ARG A 405 8.91 15.14 -12.97
C ARG A 405 10.14 14.24 -12.96
N ASP A 406 11.09 14.45 -13.87
CA ASP A 406 12.33 13.65 -13.95
C ASP A 406 13.18 13.79 -12.69
N GLU A 407 13.26 15.00 -12.12
CA GLU A 407 13.95 15.22 -10.85
C GLU A 407 13.24 14.49 -9.70
N ALA A 408 11.90 14.53 -9.67
CA ALA A 408 11.10 13.79 -8.69
C ALA A 408 11.30 12.26 -8.84
N LEU A 409 11.30 11.71 -10.06
CA LEU A 409 11.56 10.30 -10.33
C LEU A 409 12.93 9.85 -9.83
N ALA A 410 13.99 10.58 -10.22
CA ALA A 410 15.36 10.27 -9.80
C ALA A 410 15.50 10.34 -8.26
N ARG A 411 14.82 11.32 -7.64
CA ARG A 411 14.79 11.46 -6.19
C ARG A 411 14.03 10.33 -5.50
N LEU A 412 12.91 9.86 -6.08
CA LEU A 412 12.15 8.77 -5.52
C LEU A 412 12.95 7.46 -5.54
N ASP A 413 13.62 7.14 -6.65
CA ASP A 413 14.47 5.94 -6.72
C ASP A 413 15.63 6.01 -5.70
N ALA A 414 16.30 7.15 -5.61
CA ALA A 414 17.37 7.37 -4.65
C ALA A 414 16.90 7.28 -3.18
N ALA A 415 15.68 7.75 -2.90
CA ALA A 415 15.08 7.67 -1.57
C ALA A 415 14.63 6.24 -1.23
N LEU A 416 13.99 5.53 -2.16
CA LEU A 416 13.60 4.12 -1.99
C LEU A 416 14.81 3.20 -1.82
N ALA A 417 15.93 3.47 -2.49
CA ALA A 417 17.17 2.71 -2.32
C ALA A 417 17.75 2.78 -0.90
N GLN A 418 17.41 3.82 -0.12
CA GLN A 418 17.84 4.00 1.27
C GLN A 418 16.82 3.43 2.28
N VAL A 419 15.64 3.02 1.84
CA VAL A 419 14.66 2.35 2.72
C VAL A 419 15.12 0.92 2.94
N GLN A 420 15.41 0.58 4.20
CA GLN A 420 15.82 -0.78 4.59
C GLN A 420 14.84 -1.30 5.63
N ILE A 421 14.14 -2.39 5.29
CA ILE A 421 13.16 -3.03 6.17
C ILE A 421 13.54 -4.51 6.30
N VAL A 422 13.66 -4.99 7.54
CA VAL A 422 13.92 -6.40 7.88
C VAL A 422 12.88 -6.87 8.89
N GLY A 423 12.45 -8.12 8.75
CA GLY A 423 11.48 -8.79 9.62
C GLY A 423 10.10 -8.97 9.00
N VAL A 424 9.76 -8.23 7.95
CA VAL A 424 8.56 -8.43 7.13
C VAL A 424 8.88 -8.27 5.65
N SER A 425 8.14 -8.96 4.78
CA SER A 425 8.19 -8.72 3.33
C SER A 425 7.63 -7.33 3.00
N THR A 426 8.18 -6.66 1.99
CA THR A 426 7.73 -5.32 1.58
C THR A 426 7.71 -5.15 0.07
N ASN A 427 6.93 -4.18 -0.39
CA ASN A 427 6.84 -3.81 -1.81
C ASN A 427 7.93 -2.84 -2.30
N VAL A 428 8.96 -2.53 -1.50
CA VAL A 428 9.97 -1.49 -1.85
C VAL A 428 10.69 -1.79 -3.17
N GLN A 429 11.12 -3.04 -3.39
CA GLN A 429 11.81 -3.41 -4.64
C GLN A 429 10.87 -3.40 -5.86
N PHE A 430 9.59 -3.72 -5.63
CA PHE A 430 8.56 -3.63 -6.64
C PHE A 430 8.30 -2.17 -7.06
N LEU A 431 8.20 -1.25 -6.10
CA LEU A 431 8.08 0.19 -6.36
C LEU A 431 9.23 0.70 -7.22
N ARG A 432 10.48 0.35 -6.86
CA ARG A 432 11.67 0.69 -7.68
C ARG A 432 11.63 0.06 -9.07
N GLY A 433 11.02 -1.13 -9.20
CA GLY A 433 10.76 -1.76 -10.50
C GLY A 433 9.84 -0.95 -11.38
N ILE A 434 8.75 -0.42 -10.83
CA ILE A 434 7.84 0.45 -11.58
C ILE A 434 8.57 1.68 -12.12
N LEU A 435 9.40 2.34 -11.29
CA LEU A 435 10.16 3.52 -11.72
C LEU A 435 11.09 3.25 -12.90
N ALA A 436 11.61 2.01 -13.02
CA ALA A 436 12.50 1.60 -14.09
C ALA A 436 11.76 1.21 -15.38
N THR A 437 10.43 1.07 -15.36
CA THR A 437 9.66 0.74 -16.57
C THR A 437 9.57 1.93 -17.51
N GLU A 438 9.62 1.67 -18.82
CA GLU A 438 9.39 2.71 -19.83
C GLU A 438 7.99 3.32 -19.70
N SER A 439 6.97 2.49 -19.39
CA SER A 439 5.60 2.95 -19.20
C SER A 439 5.50 4.05 -18.14
N PHE A 440 6.12 3.88 -16.97
CA PHE A 440 6.07 4.89 -15.92
C PHE A 440 7.00 6.07 -16.20
N ALA A 441 8.24 5.80 -16.63
CA ALA A 441 9.24 6.84 -16.89
C ALA A 441 8.76 7.84 -17.96
N LYS A 442 8.10 7.36 -19.02
CA LYS A 442 7.55 8.20 -20.11
C LYS A 442 6.08 8.63 -19.91
N ALA A 443 5.50 8.38 -18.74
CA ALA A 443 4.11 8.70 -18.40
C ALA A 443 3.06 8.08 -19.36
N ASN A 444 3.31 6.88 -19.87
CA ASN A 444 2.31 6.04 -20.53
C ASN A 444 1.48 5.29 -19.46
N LEU A 445 0.67 6.06 -18.73
CA LEU A 445 -0.06 5.61 -17.55
C LEU A 445 -1.47 5.15 -17.90
N ASP A 446 -1.91 4.07 -17.26
CA ASP A 446 -3.30 3.63 -17.19
C ASP A 446 -3.45 2.65 -16.02
N THR A 447 -4.69 2.34 -15.65
CA THR A 447 -4.99 1.47 -14.51
C THR A 447 -4.57 0.00 -14.68
N ALA A 448 -4.10 -0.39 -15.87
CA ALA A 448 -3.62 -1.74 -16.16
C ALA A 448 -2.09 -1.83 -16.26
N LEU A 449 -1.36 -0.75 -15.95
CA LEU A 449 0.11 -0.68 -16.09
C LEU A 449 0.83 -1.84 -15.39
N ILE A 450 0.48 -2.15 -14.15
CA ILE A 450 1.14 -3.23 -13.39
C ILE A 450 0.96 -4.60 -14.05
N GLU A 451 -0.24 -4.89 -14.57
CA GLU A 451 -0.49 -6.17 -15.26
C GLU A 451 0.21 -6.21 -16.62
N ARG A 452 0.24 -5.09 -17.36
CA ARG A 452 0.96 -4.99 -18.63
C ARG A 452 2.46 -5.19 -18.47
N GLU A 453 3.05 -4.64 -17.40
CA GLU A 453 4.49 -4.69 -17.13
C GLU A 453 4.90 -5.90 -16.26
N ARG A 454 4.01 -6.88 -16.09
CA ARG A 454 4.21 -8.04 -15.19
C ARG A 454 5.54 -8.76 -15.43
N ALA A 455 5.94 -8.96 -16.67
CA ALA A 455 7.20 -9.64 -16.99
C ALA A 455 8.46 -8.93 -16.48
N VAL A 456 8.37 -7.62 -16.24
CA VAL A 456 9.49 -6.78 -15.77
C VAL A 456 9.44 -6.55 -14.26
N LEU A 457 8.24 -6.56 -13.67
CA LEU A 457 8.02 -6.13 -12.29
C LEU A 457 8.21 -7.20 -11.22
N PHE A 458 7.97 -8.47 -11.54
CA PHE A 458 7.97 -9.57 -10.58
C PHE A 458 9.22 -10.46 -10.72
N ASP A 459 9.55 -11.18 -9.65
CA ASP A 459 10.68 -12.11 -9.53
C ASP A 459 12.05 -11.46 -9.84
N ARG A 460 12.16 -10.16 -9.51
CA ARG A 460 13.36 -9.36 -9.79
C ARG A 460 14.47 -9.72 -8.81
N GLU A 461 15.64 -10.02 -9.35
CA GLU A 461 16.87 -10.17 -8.58
C GLU A 461 17.95 -9.24 -9.14
N ALA A 462 18.03 -8.03 -8.57
CA ALA A 462 18.89 -6.97 -9.08
C ALA A 462 20.34 -7.06 -8.61
N LEU A 463 20.61 -7.76 -7.49
CA LEU A 463 21.95 -7.87 -6.92
C LEU A 463 22.65 -9.14 -7.38
N GLY A 464 21.90 -10.24 -7.46
CA GLY A 464 22.41 -11.54 -7.89
C GLY A 464 23.28 -12.23 -6.83
N LEU A 465 23.48 -13.53 -7.02
CA LEU A 465 24.25 -14.38 -6.11
C LEU A 465 25.70 -13.89 -5.86
N PRO A 466 26.48 -13.45 -6.88
CA PRO A 466 27.86 -13.02 -6.67
C PRO A 466 27.98 -11.90 -5.64
N LEU A 467 27.16 -10.86 -5.74
CA LEU A 467 27.18 -9.74 -4.81
C LEU A 467 26.57 -10.12 -3.44
N ALA A 468 25.48 -10.89 -3.43
CA ALA A 468 24.85 -11.33 -2.19
C ALA A 468 25.83 -12.14 -1.32
N ALA A 469 26.53 -13.10 -1.92
CA ALA A 469 27.54 -13.91 -1.25
C ALA A 469 28.75 -13.05 -0.82
N ALA A 470 29.27 -12.19 -1.70
CA ALA A 470 30.39 -11.32 -1.37
C ALA A 470 30.06 -10.36 -0.20
N ALA A 471 28.84 -9.83 -0.14
CA ALA A 471 28.38 -8.96 0.95
C ALA A 471 28.24 -9.72 2.27
N ALA A 472 27.62 -10.91 2.27
CA ALA A 472 27.51 -11.76 3.45
C ALA A 472 28.88 -12.20 4.01
N ILE A 473 29.81 -12.58 3.12
CA ILE A 473 31.18 -12.93 3.47
C ILE A 473 31.92 -11.71 4.00
N THR A 474 31.80 -10.54 3.34
CA THR A 474 32.42 -9.29 3.78
C THR A 474 32.02 -8.95 5.20
N ARG A 475 30.72 -8.99 5.52
CA ARG A 475 30.26 -8.75 6.88
C ARG A 475 30.83 -9.75 7.89
N THR A 476 30.89 -11.03 7.52
CA THR A 476 31.49 -12.07 8.36
C THR A 476 32.96 -11.75 8.65
N LEU A 477 33.74 -11.46 7.61
CA LEU A 477 35.16 -11.13 7.73
C LEU A 477 35.41 -9.87 8.57
N VAL A 478 34.62 -8.82 8.37
CA VAL A 478 34.73 -7.58 9.14
C VAL A 478 34.37 -7.81 10.61
N THR A 479 33.33 -8.59 10.89
CA THR A 479 32.93 -8.94 12.27
C THR A 479 33.97 -9.82 12.96
N GLU A 480 34.63 -10.69 12.19
CA GLU A 480 35.69 -11.54 12.69
C GLU A 480 37.02 -10.80 12.89
N ARG A 481 37.23 -9.64 12.25
CA ARG A 481 38.48 -8.88 12.39
C ARG A 481 38.68 -8.46 13.85
N PRO A 482 39.81 -8.82 14.48
CA PRO A 482 40.11 -8.40 15.84
C PRO A 482 40.31 -6.87 15.90
N VAL A 483 39.67 -6.23 16.87
CA VAL A 483 39.97 -4.83 17.21
C VAL A 483 41.25 -4.83 18.06
N GLY A 484 42.36 -4.36 17.49
CA GLY A 484 43.63 -4.25 18.21
C GLY A 484 44.35 -5.58 18.42
N ALA A 485 44.54 -6.39 17.37
CA ALA A 485 45.32 -7.62 17.47
C ALA A 485 46.76 -7.36 17.96
N HIS A 486 47.07 -7.84 19.15
CA HIS A 486 48.40 -7.73 19.75
C HIS A 486 49.23 -9.01 19.51
N TYR A 487 48.57 -10.15 19.29
CA TYR A 487 49.23 -11.45 19.09
C TYR A 487 49.02 -12.00 17.67
N PRO A 488 49.98 -12.77 17.12
CA PRO A 488 49.86 -13.35 15.78
C PRO A 488 48.61 -14.23 15.59
N PHE A 489 48.17 -14.93 16.64
CA PHE A 489 47.01 -15.83 16.58
C PHE A 489 45.65 -15.12 16.55
N GLU A 490 45.61 -13.82 16.83
CA GLU A 490 44.38 -13.03 16.77
C GLU A 490 44.05 -12.58 15.34
N ARG A 491 45.06 -12.53 14.45
CA ARG A 491 44.99 -11.85 13.15
C ARG A 491 43.95 -12.40 12.17
N ARG A 492 43.48 -13.64 12.35
CA ARG A 492 42.42 -14.29 11.54
C ARG A 492 42.58 -14.08 10.02
N ASP A 493 43.84 -13.99 9.57
CA ASP A 493 44.27 -13.65 8.21
C ASP A 493 44.42 -14.88 7.31
N GLY A 494 44.01 -16.05 7.80
CA GLY A 494 44.10 -17.30 7.07
C GLY A 494 45.52 -17.85 6.93
N TRP A 495 46.52 -17.35 7.68
CA TRP A 495 47.90 -17.84 7.56
C TRP A 495 48.01 -19.35 7.76
N ARG A 496 48.78 -20.01 6.89
CA ARG A 496 49.14 -21.43 6.95
C ARG A 496 50.61 -21.59 6.62
N SER A 497 51.27 -22.56 7.25
CA SER A 497 52.68 -22.88 6.98
C SER A 497 52.89 -23.45 5.57
N HIS A 498 51.88 -24.12 5.00
CA HIS A 498 51.89 -24.66 3.65
C HIS A 498 50.52 -24.50 2.98
N GLY A 499 50.52 -24.30 1.65
CA GLY A 499 49.30 -24.15 0.85
C GLY A 499 48.63 -22.78 0.96
N GLU A 500 47.45 -22.69 0.37
CA GLU A 500 46.51 -21.57 0.56
C GLU A 500 45.40 -22.03 1.49
N TYR A 501 44.93 -21.15 2.36
CA TYR A 501 43.75 -21.46 3.16
C TYR A 501 42.50 -21.19 2.34
N ARG A 502 41.60 -22.17 2.25
CA ARG A 502 40.29 -22.04 1.63
C ARG A 502 39.21 -22.19 2.68
N ARG A 503 38.26 -21.27 2.69
CA ARG A 503 37.06 -21.30 3.53
C ARG A 503 35.84 -21.42 2.65
N HIS A 504 35.00 -22.39 2.96
CA HIS A 504 33.75 -22.64 2.26
C HIS A 504 32.62 -21.93 3.02
N PHE A 505 31.74 -21.27 2.29
CA PHE A 505 30.51 -20.68 2.77
C PHE A 505 29.38 -21.29 1.99
N ASP A 506 28.55 -22.08 2.66
CA ASP A 506 27.36 -22.66 2.07
C ASP A 506 26.17 -21.74 2.34
N PHE A 507 25.36 -21.50 1.32
CA PHE A 507 24.24 -20.59 1.34
C PHE A 507 23.02 -21.21 0.66
N GLU A 508 21.82 -20.86 1.12
CA GLU A 508 20.60 -20.95 0.33
C GLU A 508 20.34 -19.58 -0.31
N PHE A 509 20.20 -19.57 -1.63
CA PHE A 509 19.84 -18.38 -2.40
C PHE A 509 18.71 -18.72 -3.36
N ARG A 510 17.57 -18.03 -3.21
CA ARG A 510 16.35 -18.26 -4.01
C ARG A 510 15.93 -19.74 -4.07
N GLY A 511 16.02 -20.44 -2.95
CA GLY A 511 15.64 -21.86 -2.82
C GLY A 511 16.65 -22.85 -3.40
N ALA A 512 17.83 -22.41 -3.82
CA ALA A 512 18.90 -23.29 -4.29
C ALA A 512 20.10 -23.21 -3.35
N GLU A 513 20.69 -24.37 -3.03
CA GLU A 513 21.98 -24.43 -2.33
C GLU A 513 23.11 -23.92 -3.23
N GLN A 514 23.98 -23.11 -2.65
CA GLN A 514 25.12 -22.47 -3.31
C GLN A 514 26.33 -22.54 -2.39
N THR A 515 27.51 -22.82 -2.96
CA THR A 515 28.76 -22.78 -2.21
C THR A 515 29.62 -21.65 -2.78
N ALA A 516 30.09 -20.77 -1.89
CA ALA A 516 31.11 -19.79 -2.19
C ALA A 516 32.43 -20.18 -1.53
N VAL A 517 33.55 -20.02 -2.24
CA VAL A 517 34.88 -20.42 -1.77
C VAL A 517 35.77 -19.18 -1.67
N LEU A 518 36.20 -18.86 -0.45
CA LEU A 518 37.14 -17.79 -0.16
C LEU A 518 38.54 -18.37 0.02
N SER A 519 39.47 -17.96 -0.84
CA SER A 519 40.89 -18.32 -0.75
C SER A 519 41.71 -17.15 -0.20
N TYR A 520 42.52 -17.43 0.82
CA TYR A 520 43.47 -16.49 1.41
C TYR A 520 44.83 -16.73 0.75
N ARG A 521 45.24 -15.80 -0.13
CA ARG A 521 46.50 -15.90 -0.87
C ARG A 521 47.69 -15.47 -0.02
N ARG A 522 48.89 -15.91 -0.43
CA ARG A 522 50.13 -15.65 0.32
C ARG A 522 50.55 -14.18 0.39
N ASP A 523 50.10 -13.38 -0.55
CA ASP A 523 50.30 -11.92 -0.56
C ASP A 523 49.29 -11.19 0.34
N GLY A 524 48.40 -11.91 1.03
CA GLY A 524 47.35 -11.37 1.88
C GLY A 524 46.08 -10.97 1.13
N SER A 525 46.05 -11.12 -0.20
CA SER A 525 44.84 -10.86 -0.98
C SER A 525 43.79 -11.96 -0.75
N LEU A 526 42.52 -11.55 -0.78
CA LEU A 526 41.39 -12.46 -0.73
C LEU A 526 40.90 -12.71 -2.15
N TRP A 527 40.58 -13.96 -2.45
CA TRP A 527 40.07 -14.37 -3.75
C TRP A 527 38.78 -15.18 -3.55
N LEU A 528 37.69 -14.73 -4.16
CA LEU A 528 36.36 -15.30 -3.97
C LEU A 528 35.88 -15.96 -5.26
N GLU A 529 35.31 -17.16 -5.13
CA GLU A 529 34.50 -17.83 -6.14
C GLU A 529 33.06 -17.88 -5.61
N ALA A 530 32.11 -17.24 -6.32
CA ALA A 530 30.70 -17.23 -5.96
C ALA A 530 29.81 -17.02 -7.18
N GLY A 531 28.82 -17.91 -7.37
CA GLY A 531 27.83 -17.79 -8.45
C GLY A 531 28.42 -17.78 -9.86
N GLY A 532 29.46 -18.58 -10.10
CA GLY A 532 30.17 -18.66 -11.39
C GLY A 532 31.09 -17.47 -11.69
N VAL A 533 31.25 -16.53 -10.76
CA VAL A 533 32.21 -15.43 -10.83
C VAL A 533 33.38 -15.74 -9.91
N GLU A 534 34.60 -15.57 -10.43
CA GLU A 534 35.85 -15.75 -9.69
C GLU A 534 36.69 -14.47 -9.81
N GLY A 535 37.21 -13.96 -8.69
CA GLY A 535 38.04 -12.77 -8.72
C GLY A 535 38.52 -12.29 -7.35
N PRO A 536 39.30 -11.19 -7.31
CA PRO A 536 39.74 -10.59 -6.06
C PRO A 536 38.54 -10.06 -5.28
N LEU A 537 38.60 -10.18 -3.95
CA LEU A 537 37.67 -9.61 -2.99
C LEU A 537 38.42 -8.60 -2.10
N VAL A 538 38.00 -7.34 -2.11
CA VAL A 538 38.47 -6.33 -1.16
C VAL A 538 37.30 -5.95 -0.26
N VAL A 539 37.53 -6.00 1.05
CA VAL A 539 36.50 -5.78 2.07
C VAL A 539 36.88 -4.64 3.01
N GLY A 540 35.94 -3.72 3.19
CA GLY A 540 36.05 -2.56 4.07
C GLY A 540 34.77 -2.28 4.84
N GLN A 541 34.86 -1.40 5.82
CA GLN A 541 33.71 -0.87 6.54
C GLN A 541 33.86 0.64 6.67
N PHE A 542 32.83 1.37 6.29
CA PHE A 542 32.74 2.81 6.49
C PHE A 542 32.47 3.13 7.96
N PRO A 543 32.87 4.32 8.45
CA PRO A 543 32.51 4.77 9.79
C PRO A 543 30.99 4.84 10.06
N SER A 544 30.18 4.96 9.00
CA SER A 544 28.71 4.90 9.06
C SER A 544 28.16 3.50 9.40
N GLY A 545 28.99 2.45 9.31
CA GLY A 545 28.62 1.06 9.52
C GLY A 545 28.43 0.26 8.23
N GLU A 546 28.22 0.93 7.10
CA GLU A 546 28.08 0.33 5.76
C GLU A 546 29.38 -0.40 5.34
N PHE A 547 29.25 -1.41 4.50
CA PHE A 547 30.37 -2.19 3.99
C PHE A 547 30.79 -1.74 2.60
N GLU A 548 32.10 -1.69 2.37
CA GLU A 548 32.68 -1.57 1.03
C GLU A 548 33.02 -2.97 0.53
N VAL A 549 32.43 -3.36 -0.59
CA VAL A 549 32.67 -4.66 -1.24
C VAL A 549 33.19 -4.39 -2.64
N GLU A 550 34.43 -4.79 -2.91
CA GLU A 550 34.96 -4.86 -4.27
C GLU A 550 35.15 -6.32 -4.65
N PHE A 551 34.34 -6.81 -5.59
CA PHE A 551 34.40 -8.20 -6.05
C PHE A 551 34.55 -8.25 -7.58
N ALA A 552 35.56 -8.98 -8.05
CA ALA A 552 35.85 -9.17 -9.48
C ALA A 552 35.95 -7.84 -10.25
N GLY A 553 36.54 -6.81 -9.63
CA GLY A 553 36.75 -5.49 -10.22
C GLY A 553 35.54 -4.54 -10.13
N THR A 554 34.43 -4.95 -9.52
CA THR A 554 33.27 -4.09 -9.28
C THR A 554 33.21 -3.69 -7.81
N ARG A 555 33.30 -2.38 -7.52
CA ARG A 555 33.19 -1.82 -6.18
C ARG A 555 31.78 -1.30 -5.90
N GLN A 556 31.22 -1.67 -4.75
CA GLN A 556 29.90 -1.25 -4.31
C GLN A 556 29.87 -1.01 -2.79
N THR A 557 29.09 -0.02 -2.38
CA THR A 557 28.70 0.18 -0.98
C THR A 557 27.42 -0.61 -0.72
N VAL A 558 27.42 -1.42 0.34
CA VAL A 558 26.27 -2.24 0.73
C VAL A 558 26.04 -2.13 2.24
N ASP A 559 24.78 -2.28 2.66
CA ASP A 559 24.42 -2.50 4.05
C ASP A 559 23.95 -3.95 4.22
N VAL A 560 24.31 -4.58 5.33
CA VAL A 560 24.00 -6.00 5.57
C VAL A 560 23.50 -6.19 6.99
N HIS A 561 22.23 -6.55 7.13
CA HIS A 561 21.56 -6.84 8.40
C HIS A 561 21.40 -8.35 8.56
N LEU A 562 21.68 -8.91 9.76
CA LEU A 562 21.56 -10.35 10.00
C LEU A 562 20.22 -10.55 10.70
N ASP A 563 19.50 -11.56 10.25
CA ASP A 563 18.29 -12.04 10.89
C ASP A 563 18.39 -13.56 11.03
N GLY A 564 18.84 -14.02 12.20
CA GLY A 564 19.32 -15.39 12.36
C GLY A 564 20.48 -15.69 11.40
N ALA A 565 20.31 -16.72 10.57
CA ALA A 565 21.28 -17.10 9.53
C ALA A 565 21.09 -16.32 8.22
N THR A 566 20.03 -15.54 8.06
CA THR A 566 19.74 -14.80 6.83
C THR A 566 20.43 -13.44 6.85
N ALA A 567 21.23 -13.17 5.83
CA ALA A 567 21.79 -11.86 5.54
C ALA A 567 20.86 -11.11 4.58
N HIS A 568 20.31 -10.00 5.04
CA HIS A 568 19.58 -9.03 4.21
C HIS A 568 20.56 -8.00 3.66
N VAL A 569 20.77 -8.00 2.35
CA VAL A 569 21.75 -7.17 1.66
C VAL A 569 21.03 -6.03 0.94
N PHE A 570 21.39 -4.79 1.26
CA PHE A 570 20.86 -3.58 0.64
C PHE A 570 21.97 -2.85 -0.12
N ALA A 571 21.70 -2.45 -1.36
CA ALA A 571 22.63 -1.70 -2.19
C ALA A 571 21.87 -0.67 -3.05
N SER A 572 22.61 0.25 -3.68
CA SER A 572 22.02 1.27 -4.55
C SER A 572 21.16 0.68 -5.68
N LYS A 573 21.52 -0.49 -6.21
CA LYS A 573 20.78 -1.18 -7.30
C LYS A 573 19.53 -1.93 -6.84
N GLY A 574 19.43 -2.27 -5.56
CA GLY A 574 18.32 -3.09 -5.05
C GLY A 574 18.65 -3.74 -3.71
N ALA A 575 17.79 -4.67 -3.28
CA ALA A 575 18.01 -5.48 -2.09
C ALA A 575 17.76 -6.95 -2.39
N THR A 576 18.43 -7.84 -1.66
CA THR A 576 18.21 -9.28 -1.72
C THR A 576 18.44 -9.91 -0.34
N LYS A 577 18.18 -11.22 -0.23
CA LYS A 577 18.48 -12.03 0.96
C LYS A 577 19.25 -13.28 0.57
N ILE A 578 20.17 -13.69 1.44
CA ILE A 578 20.91 -14.95 1.31
C ILE A 578 21.03 -15.59 2.69
N THR A 579 20.75 -16.89 2.80
CA THR A 579 20.73 -17.58 4.09
C THR A 579 21.96 -18.46 4.22
N ALA A 580 22.75 -18.28 5.27
CA ALA A 580 23.89 -19.15 5.55
C ALA A 580 23.38 -20.55 5.97
N ILE A 581 23.95 -21.59 5.38
CA ILE A 581 23.68 -22.99 5.74
C ILE A 581 24.75 -23.43 6.74
N ASP A 582 24.34 -23.72 7.97
CA ASP A 582 25.23 -24.34 8.96
C ASP A 582 25.13 -25.87 8.85
N ARG A 583 26.07 -26.47 8.11
CA ARG A 583 26.14 -27.93 7.94
C ARG A 583 26.41 -28.70 9.25
N LEU A 584 26.93 -28.04 10.29
CA LEU A 584 27.12 -28.67 11.60
C LEU A 584 25.82 -28.67 12.43
N ALA A 585 24.92 -27.71 12.20
CA ALA A 585 23.61 -27.66 12.82
C ALA A 585 22.58 -28.58 12.14
N HIS A 586 22.66 -28.77 10.81
CA HIS A 586 21.69 -29.55 10.01
C HIS A 586 21.92 -31.07 9.95
N ALA A 587 22.76 -31.65 10.82
CA ALA A 587 23.02 -33.09 10.84
C ALA A 587 21.82 -33.96 11.33
N GLY A 588 20.65 -33.35 11.61
CA GLY A 588 19.47 -34.03 12.17
C GLY A 588 18.14 -33.84 11.43
N ASP A 589 18.02 -32.91 10.47
CA ASP A 589 16.74 -32.63 9.82
C ASP A 589 16.59 -33.41 8.51
N THR A 590 15.68 -34.38 8.51
CA THR A 590 15.30 -35.15 7.33
C THR A 590 14.01 -34.58 6.73
N HIS A 591 14.07 -34.34 5.41
CA HIS A 591 12.99 -34.15 4.41
C HIS A 591 11.60 -33.63 4.85
N ALA A 592 11.21 -32.51 4.21
CA ALA A 592 9.83 -32.02 4.16
C ALA A 592 8.86 -33.09 3.63
N GLU A 593 7.82 -33.39 4.41
CA GLU A 593 6.72 -34.28 4.02
C GLU A 593 5.86 -33.63 2.92
N ALA A 594 5.75 -34.31 1.78
CA ALA A 594 4.82 -33.94 0.71
C ALA A 594 3.37 -34.29 1.13
N GLY A 595 2.46 -33.29 1.16
CA GLY A 595 1.02 -33.50 1.44
C GLY A 595 0.37 -32.47 2.38
N ARG A 596 1.16 -31.57 2.98
CA ARG A 596 0.67 -30.53 3.89
C ARG A 596 0.33 -29.24 3.14
N LEU A 597 -0.86 -28.72 3.33
CA LEU A 597 -1.26 -27.39 2.86
C LEU A 597 -1.22 -26.43 4.03
N THR A 598 -0.25 -25.51 3.99
CA THR A 598 0.00 -24.54 5.06
C THR A 598 -0.60 -23.18 4.75
N ALA A 599 -0.84 -22.39 5.80
CA ALA A 599 -1.26 -21.01 5.70
C ALA A 599 -0.18 -20.19 5.00
N PRO A 600 -0.46 -19.58 3.83
CA PRO A 600 0.53 -18.83 3.08
C PRO A 600 0.80 -17.43 3.66
N MET A 601 0.03 -17.04 4.68
CA MET A 601 0.10 -15.77 5.39
C MET A 601 -0.55 -15.90 6.77
N PRO A 602 -0.15 -15.10 7.77
CA PRO A 602 -0.86 -15.02 9.04
C PRO A 602 -2.23 -14.36 8.83
N GLY A 603 -3.28 -14.91 9.42
CA GLY A 603 -4.64 -14.44 9.16
C GLY A 603 -5.70 -15.21 9.92
N LYS A 604 -6.96 -14.88 9.66
CA LYS A 604 -8.11 -15.58 10.20
C LYS A 604 -8.69 -16.53 9.15
N VAL A 605 -8.98 -17.77 9.51
CA VAL A 605 -9.71 -18.68 8.62
C VAL A 605 -11.17 -18.23 8.56
N VAL A 606 -11.65 -17.80 7.40
CA VAL A 606 -13.04 -17.35 7.20
C VAL A 606 -13.95 -18.55 7.00
N SER A 607 -13.54 -19.49 6.15
CA SER A 607 -14.32 -20.68 5.83
C SER A 607 -13.47 -21.78 5.19
N PHE A 608 -13.96 -23.01 5.25
CA PHE A 608 -13.53 -24.09 4.38
C PHE A 608 -14.64 -24.37 3.37
N ALA A 609 -14.28 -24.46 2.10
CA ALA A 609 -15.19 -24.83 1.01
C ALA A 609 -15.33 -26.35 0.86
N VAL A 610 -14.60 -27.11 1.67
CA VAL A 610 -14.49 -28.57 1.65
C VAL A 610 -14.57 -29.15 3.07
N LYS A 611 -14.80 -30.44 3.18
CA LYS A 611 -14.80 -31.22 4.42
C LYS A 611 -13.80 -32.37 4.33
N ALA A 612 -13.37 -32.88 5.49
CA ALA A 612 -12.63 -34.13 5.55
C ALA A 612 -13.41 -35.25 4.82
N GLY A 613 -12.74 -35.96 3.92
CA GLY A 613 -13.28 -36.98 3.03
C GLY A 613 -13.66 -36.49 1.63
N ASP A 614 -13.69 -35.18 1.37
CA ASP A 614 -14.04 -34.66 0.05
C ASP A 614 -12.93 -34.91 -0.98
N LYS A 615 -13.33 -35.35 -2.18
CA LYS A 615 -12.45 -35.38 -3.35
C LYS A 615 -12.40 -34.00 -3.97
N VAL A 616 -11.20 -33.52 -4.26
CA VAL A 616 -10.96 -32.19 -4.79
C VAL A 616 -10.13 -32.28 -6.06
N SER A 617 -10.47 -31.46 -7.05
CA SER A 617 -9.68 -31.31 -8.28
C SER A 617 -8.65 -30.18 -8.13
N ARG A 618 -7.55 -30.27 -8.87
CA ARG A 618 -6.54 -29.21 -8.97
C ARG A 618 -7.21 -27.87 -9.29
N GLY A 619 -6.87 -26.84 -8.52
CA GLY A 619 -7.43 -25.49 -8.63
C GLY A 619 -8.76 -25.29 -7.93
N GLN A 620 -9.37 -26.34 -7.35
CA GLN A 620 -10.60 -26.21 -6.58
C GLN A 620 -10.34 -25.42 -5.28
N PRO A 621 -11.17 -24.41 -4.95
CA PRO A 621 -11.11 -23.71 -3.67
C PRO A 621 -11.25 -24.66 -2.48
N LEU A 622 -10.37 -24.53 -1.49
CA LEU A 622 -10.35 -25.35 -0.27
C LEU A 622 -10.67 -24.53 0.97
N ALA A 623 -9.98 -23.39 1.15
CA ALA A 623 -10.15 -22.52 2.31
C ALA A 623 -10.10 -21.05 1.90
N VAL A 624 -10.82 -20.21 2.63
CA VAL A 624 -10.74 -18.75 2.51
C VAL A 624 -10.17 -18.19 3.80
N MET A 625 -9.10 -17.41 3.68
CA MET A 625 -8.48 -16.70 4.79
C MET A 625 -8.67 -15.20 4.63
N GLU A 626 -8.76 -14.47 5.74
CA GLU A 626 -8.82 -13.01 5.78
C GLU A 626 -7.68 -12.48 6.64
N ALA A 627 -6.89 -11.55 6.10
CA ALA A 627 -6.06 -10.67 6.93
C ALA A 627 -6.01 -9.28 6.31
N MET A 628 -5.89 -8.25 7.15
CA MET A 628 -5.69 -6.87 6.69
C MET A 628 -6.76 -6.41 5.67
N LYS A 629 -8.02 -6.84 5.87
CA LYS A 629 -9.19 -6.61 5.00
C LYS A 629 -9.11 -7.24 3.59
N MET A 630 -8.18 -8.17 3.39
CA MET A 630 -8.04 -8.93 2.16
C MET A 630 -8.41 -10.39 2.39
N GLU A 631 -9.32 -10.90 1.55
CA GLU A 631 -9.60 -12.33 1.48
C GLU A 631 -8.67 -13.02 0.48
N HIS A 632 -8.18 -14.20 0.83
CA HIS A 632 -7.37 -15.05 0.00
C HIS A 632 -7.93 -16.47 -0.02
N THR A 633 -8.18 -16.98 -1.22
CA THR A 633 -8.66 -18.33 -1.44
C THR A 633 -7.49 -19.26 -1.71
N ILE A 634 -7.33 -20.26 -0.85
CA ILE A 634 -6.38 -21.35 -1.02
C ILE A 634 -7.03 -22.42 -1.90
N ALA A 635 -6.38 -22.74 -3.00
CA ALA A 635 -6.86 -23.74 -3.96
C ALA A 635 -6.02 -25.03 -3.90
N ALA A 636 -6.63 -26.14 -4.29
CA ALA A 636 -5.96 -27.43 -4.33
C ALA A 636 -4.78 -27.44 -5.32
N PRO A 637 -3.56 -27.83 -4.91
CA PRO A 637 -2.40 -27.83 -5.79
C PRO A 637 -2.44 -28.99 -6.81
N ALA A 638 -3.17 -30.06 -6.48
CA ALA A 638 -3.34 -31.26 -7.29
C ALA A 638 -4.69 -31.93 -6.96
N ASP A 639 -5.08 -32.91 -7.77
CA ASP A 639 -6.22 -33.79 -7.47
C ASP A 639 -5.92 -34.64 -6.23
N GLY A 640 -6.88 -34.75 -5.32
CA GLY A 640 -6.67 -35.48 -4.07
C GLY A 640 -7.93 -35.64 -3.23
N THR A 641 -7.76 -36.20 -2.03
CA THR A 641 -8.82 -36.29 -1.02
C THR A 641 -8.38 -35.53 0.23
N VAL A 642 -9.24 -34.69 0.76
CA VAL A 642 -9.00 -33.95 2.01
C VAL A 642 -9.06 -34.95 3.16
N GLU A 643 -7.99 -35.08 3.93
CA GLU A 643 -7.94 -36.00 5.08
C GLU A 643 -8.46 -35.35 6.35
N GLU A 644 -7.95 -34.15 6.64
CA GLU A 644 -8.20 -33.46 7.90
C GLU A 644 -8.11 -31.95 7.73
N LEU A 645 -8.92 -31.21 8.50
CA LEU A 645 -8.88 -29.76 8.62
C LEU A 645 -8.38 -29.42 10.03
N MET A 646 -7.32 -28.62 10.15
CA MET A 646 -6.62 -28.40 11.42
C MET A 646 -7.21 -27.24 12.25
N PHE A 647 -8.06 -26.41 11.65
CA PHE A 647 -8.63 -25.22 12.28
C PHE A 647 -10.13 -25.11 12.02
N SER A 648 -10.85 -24.43 12.91
CA SER A 648 -12.25 -24.07 12.68
C SER A 648 -12.37 -22.71 11.99
N PRO A 649 -13.42 -22.48 11.17
CA PRO A 649 -13.77 -21.13 10.72
C PRO A 649 -13.90 -20.17 11.92
N GLY A 650 -13.15 -19.07 11.88
CA GLY A 650 -13.08 -18.11 12.98
C GLY A 650 -11.71 -18.03 13.66
N GLU A 651 -10.88 -19.06 13.54
CA GLU A 651 -9.59 -19.15 14.24
C GLU A 651 -8.48 -18.36 13.54
N GLN A 652 -7.51 -17.89 14.34
CA GLN A 652 -6.34 -17.15 13.89
C GLN A 652 -5.17 -18.13 13.68
N VAL A 653 -4.46 -18.00 12.57
CA VAL A 653 -3.32 -18.84 12.20
C VAL A 653 -2.09 -17.99 11.89
N ALA A 654 -0.91 -18.56 12.10
CA ALA A 654 0.36 -18.00 11.68
C ALA A 654 0.73 -18.45 10.25
N GLU A 655 1.71 -17.78 9.64
CA GLU A 655 2.30 -18.23 8.38
C GLU A 655 2.99 -19.58 8.60
N GLY A 656 2.74 -20.54 7.70
CA GLY A 656 3.32 -21.88 7.77
C GLY A 656 2.51 -22.88 8.61
N ASP A 657 1.48 -22.46 9.34
CA ASP A 657 0.60 -23.39 10.07
C ASP A 657 -0.11 -24.33 9.09
N GLU A 658 -0.11 -25.64 9.36
CA GLU A 658 -0.80 -26.63 8.54
C GLU A 658 -2.32 -26.41 8.64
N LEU A 659 -2.96 -25.97 7.56
CA LEU A 659 -4.40 -25.69 7.55
C LEU A 659 -5.23 -26.94 7.31
N LEU A 660 -4.77 -27.77 6.38
CA LEU A 660 -5.41 -29.02 6.02
C LEU A 660 -4.38 -30.00 5.44
N ARG A 661 -4.71 -31.28 5.53
CA ARG A 661 -3.92 -32.36 4.95
C ARG A 661 -4.65 -32.99 3.78
N MET A 662 -3.92 -33.31 2.72
CA MET A 662 -4.46 -33.98 1.54
C MET A 662 -3.65 -35.22 1.17
N ALA A 663 -4.37 -36.30 0.85
CA ALA A 663 -3.82 -37.45 0.14
C ALA A 663 -3.89 -37.18 -1.37
N ALA A 664 -2.75 -37.29 -2.06
CA ALA A 664 -2.72 -37.24 -3.52
C ALA A 664 -3.55 -38.40 -4.10
N ALA A 665 -4.28 -38.15 -5.19
CA ALA A 665 -4.95 -39.23 -5.91
C ALA A 665 -3.89 -40.22 -6.44
N ALA A 666 -4.05 -41.51 -6.14
CA ALA A 666 -3.19 -42.55 -6.72
C ALA A 666 -3.35 -42.53 -8.25
N VAL A 667 -2.22 -42.40 -8.95
CA VAL A 667 -2.13 -42.35 -10.42
C VAL A 667 -2.63 -43.64 -11.05
#